data_AF-A0A143PB59-F1
#
_entry.id   AF-A0A143PB59-F1
#
_cell.length_a   1.000
_cell.length_b   1.000
_cell.length_c   1.000
_cell.angle_alpha   90.00
_cell.angle_beta   90.00
_cell.angle_gamma   90.00
#
_symmetry.space_group_name_H-M   'P 1'
#
loop_
_entity.id
_entity.type
_entity.pdbx_description
1 polymer ?
#
loop_
_entity_poly.entity_id
_entity_poly.type
_entity_poly.pdbx_seq_one_letter_code
_entity_poly.pdbx_strand_id
1 'polypeptide(L)'
;MRITELLTRDTIAMDIDATTKDGVIDTLVDQLDQAGILSDKAAFKEAIFAREGQSTTGIGEGIAIPHAKVAAVKKPAIAFGKSKEGVDYQSLDGQPAHLFFMIAAPEGGAQTHLDALAKLSGILMDDNVREALLHAETPEEVLAIIDKADDEAPDEDEEASVDPAADNKETADNEPYVLGVTACPTGIAHTYMAKDALLKQAKKMGVKMKVETNGSSGIKNRLTSEDIEKAEGIIVAADVHVETDRFDGKNVVQVPVADGIKRPGELIDLALATDRTPFRAKEGHSKGAQGAAGGKTEKQSVGKTIYKHLMNGVSNMLPLVIAGGILMAIAFMFGTNSFDPKSSDYNAFAEQLWNIGKNSAFALIIPILAAFIARSIADKPGMAAGLVGGMLAISGDSGFIGGIIAGFLAGYLTEGIKAMTRRMPQSLEGLKPTLIYPVLSVTITGLLMIYVFNPPASWINHLLLNGLNSLSGTNIMLLGLVIGAMMAIDMGGPFNKAAYVFATAALTEGNAAPITAAMVGGMVPPIAIALAMIIFKRKFTKAQRGSIVPNFVMGASFITEGAIPFAAADPLRVIPSMMVGSGVAGAIALALGSSIRAPHGGIFVIFGTDWSHSLQTLLAIIIGSVIGALIYGLLKRKPTADEIEASESMDE
;
A
#
# COMPACT_ATOMS: atom_id res chain seq x y z
N MET A 1 29.71 -0.49 -0.21
CA MET A 1 30.01 -1.94 -0.39
C MET A 1 29.93 -2.26 -1.86
N ARG A 2 30.96 -2.85 -2.47
CA ARG A 2 30.91 -3.29 -3.88
C ARG A 2 30.37 -4.71 -4.02
N ILE A 3 29.57 -4.95 -5.06
CA ILE A 3 29.13 -6.30 -5.44
C ILE A 3 30.33 -7.17 -5.79
N THR A 4 31.38 -6.61 -6.38
CA THR A 4 32.64 -7.34 -6.68
C THR A 4 33.42 -7.79 -5.42
N GLU A 5 33.06 -7.34 -4.22
CA GLU A 5 33.57 -7.91 -2.96
C GLU A 5 32.90 -9.25 -2.60
N LEU A 6 31.70 -9.51 -3.14
CA LEU A 6 30.93 -10.74 -2.91
C LEU A 6 30.88 -11.66 -4.13
N LEU A 7 30.89 -11.09 -5.33
CA LEU A 7 30.94 -11.80 -6.60
C LEU A 7 32.39 -11.90 -7.05
N THR A 8 32.93 -13.10 -7.03
CA THR A 8 34.32 -13.40 -7.41
C THR A 8 34.36 -14.29 -8.65
N ARG A 9 35.55 -14.41 -9.25
CA ARG A 9 35.77 -15.31 -10.38
C ARG A 9 35.35 -16.75 -10.07
N ASP A 10 35.68 -17.24 -8.87
CA ASP A 10 35.41 -18.62 -8.46
C ASP A 10 33.91 -18.87 -8.19
N THR A 11 33.09 -17.83 -8.13
CA THR A 11 31.64 -17.91 -7.91
C THR A 11 30.82 -17.68 -9.18
N ILE A 12 31.46 -17.62 -10.36
CA ILE A 12 30.79 -17.40 -11.66
C ILE A 12 30.69 -18.70 -12.47
N ALA A 13 29.47 -19.05 -12.87
CA ALA A 13 29.14 -20.09 -13.83
C ALA A 13 28.64 -19.47 -15.15
N MET A 14 29.50 -19.45 -16.18
CA MET A 14 29.22 -18.76 -17.45
C MET A 14 28.17 -19.42 -18.34
N ASP A 15 28.01 -20.74 -18.23
CA ASP A 15 27.04 -21.51 -19.00
C ASP A 15 26.31 -22.47 -18.06
N ILE A 16 25.03 -22.21 -17.85
CA ILE A 16 24.10 -23.10 -17.15
C ILE A 16 23.30 -23.87 -18.19
N ASP A 17 23.60 -25.17 -18.32
CA ASP A 17 22.90 -26.11 -19.18
C ASP A 17 21.57 -26.62 -18.57
N ALA A 18 21.29 -26.24 -17.33
CA ALA A 18 20.06 -26.66 -16.65
C ALA A 18 18.83 -26.05 -17.34
N THR A 19 17.83 -26.89 -17.61
CA THR A 19 16.56 -26.50 -18.24
C THR A 19 15.41 -26.37 -17.23
N THR A 20 15.68 -26.59 -15.95
CA THR A 20 14.69 -26.50 -14.87
C THR A 20 15.21 -25.61 -13.74
N LYS A 21 14.27 -24.95 -13.06
CA LYS A 21 14.53 -24.14 -11.85
C LYS A 21 15.41 -24.87 -10.83
N ASP A 22 15.06 -26.09 -10.49
CA ASP A 22 15.81 -26.91 -9.52
C ASP A 22 17.23 -27.20 -10.00
N GLY A 23 17.43 -27.44 -11.30
CA GLY A 23 18.75 -27.65 -11.89
C GLY A 23 19.63 -26.40 -11.87
N VAL A 24 19.04 -25.21 -12.04
CA VAL A 24 19.75 -23.94 -11.90
C VAL A 24 20.20 -23.73 -10.45
N ILE A 25 19.29 -23.95 -9.48
CA ILE A 25 19.59 -23.86 -8.05
C ILE A 25 20.74 -24.80 -7.70
N ASP A 26 20.68 -26.05 -8.16
CA ASP A 26 21.73 -27.04 -7.91
C ASP A 26 23.08 -26.60 -8.47
N THR A 27 23.10 -26.04 -9.67
CA THR A 27 24.33 -25.57 -10.31
C THR A 27 24.97 -24.41 -9.53
N LEU A 28 24.17 -23.45 -9.07
CA LEU A 28 24.65 -22.29 -8.30
C LEU A 28 25.10 -22.68 -6.89
N VAL A 29 24.39 -23.62 -6.23
CA VAL A 29 24.83 -24.19 -4.95
C VAL A 29 26.16 -24.92 -5.09
N ASP A 30 26.32 -25.71 -6.15
CA ASP A 30 27.56 -26.43 -6.46
C ASP A 30 28.73 -25.45 -6.70
N GLN A 31 28.47 -24.35 -7.40
CA GLN A 31 29.46 -23.30 -7.63
C GLN A 31 29.94 -22.68 -6.30
N LEU A 32 29.02 -22.35 -5.39
CA LEU A 32 29.36 -21.79 -4.08
C LEU A 32 30.11 -22.80 -3.17
N ASP A 33 29.78 -24.08 -3.26
CA ASP A 33 30.48 -25.14 -2.52
C ASP A 33 31.91 -25.31 -3.03
N GLN A 34 32.12 -25.35 -4.35
CA GLN A 34 33.44 -25.43 -4.98
C GLN A 34 34.32 -24.22 -4.66
N ALA A 35 33.72 -23.03 -4.58
CA ALA A 35 34.39 -21.80 -4.14
C ALA A 35 34.70 -21.78 -2.63
N GLY A 36 34.32 -22.82 -1.87
CA GLY A 36 34.60 -22.96 -0.45
C GLY A 36 33.76 -22.04 0.45
N ILE A 37 32.67 -21.47 -0.07
CA ILE A 37 31.77 -20.54 0.65
C ILE A 37 30.91 -21.28 1.67
N LEU A 38 30.52 -22.53 1.37
CA LEU A 38 29.60 -23.30 2.20
C LEU A 38 30.35 -24.19 3.20
N SER A 39 29.80 -24.33 4.41
CA SER A 39 30.20 -25.36 5.39
C SER A 39 29.32 -26.60 5.31
N ASP A 40 28.09 -26.45 4.82
CA ASP A 40 27.14 -27.53 4.60
C ASP A 40 26.30 -27.26 3.34
N LYS A 41 26.68 -27.90 2.24
CA LYS A 41 26.01 -27.80 0.96
C LYS A 41 24.55 -28.22 1.02
N ALA A 42 24.24 -29.30 1.73
CA ALA A 42 22.88 -29.86 1.78
C ALA A 42 21.94 -28.92 2.53
N ALA A 43 22.38 -28.39 3.68
CA ALA A 43 21.60 -27.44 4.46
C ALA A 43 21.37 -26.11 3.72
N PHE A 44 22.35 -25.61 2.96
CA PHE A 44 22.17 -24.40 2.15
C PHE A 44 21.19 -24.62 1.00
N LYS A 45 21.30 -25.75 0.29
CA LYS A 45 20.36 -26.16 -0.76
C LYS A 45 18.92 -26.21 -0.24
N GLU A 46 18.70 -26.89 0.89
CA GLU A 46 17.38 -26.98 1.52
C GLU A 46 16.82 -25.60 1.89
N ALA A 47 17.66 -24.69 2.40
CA ALA A 47 17.25 -23.34 2.73
C ALA A 47 16.81 -22.51 1.50
N ILE A 48 17.50 -22.66 0.37
CA ILE A 48 17.11 -22.03 -0.91
C ILE A 48 15.76 -22.58 -1.38
N PHE A 49 15.56 -23.90 -1.38
CA PHE A 49 14.28 -24.50 -1.79
C PHE A 49 13.13 -24.10 -0.87
N ALA A 50 13.37 -24.03 0.45
CA ALA A 50 12.38 -23.54 1.40
C ALA A 50 12.00 -22.07 1.12
N ARG A 51 12.97 -21.23 0.73
CA ARG A 51 12.72 -19.85 0.34
C ARG A 51 11.93 -19.75 -0.97
N GLU A 52 12.29 -20.53 -2.00
CA GLU A 52 11.55 -20.58 -3.26
C GLU A 52 10.11 -21.08 -3.08
N GLY A 53 9.90 -22.03 -2.16
CA GLY A 53 8.57 -22.56 -1.86
C GLY A 53 7.61 -21.54 -1.25
N GLN A 54 8.11 -20.44 -0.67
CA GLN A 54 7.27 -19.34 -0.17
C GLN A 54 6.78 -18.44 -1.30
N SER A 55 7.67 -18.13 -2.24
CA SER A 55 7.42 -17.34 -3.44
C SER A 55 8.65 -17.43 -4.33
N THR A 56 8.41 -17.44 -5.65
CA THR A 56 9.47 -17.34 -6.66
C THR A 56 10.40 -16.16 -6.40
N THR A 57 11.68 -16.34 -6.67
CA THR A 57 12.68 -15.26 -6.75
C THR A 57 13.05 -14.87 -8.18
N GLY A 58 12.33 -15.39 -9.18
CA GLY A 58 12.36 -14.84 -10.53
C GLY A 58 11.65 -13.48 -10.53
N ILE A 59 12.42 -12.40 -10.58
CA ILE A 59 11.88 -11.04 -10.44
C ILE A 59 11.32 -10.47 -11.76
N GLY A 60 11.62 -11.15 -12.88
CA GLY A 60 11.25 -10.74 -14.23
C GLY A 60 12.40 -10.10 -14.99
N GLU A 61 12.14 -9.69 -16.24
CA GLU A 61 13.12 -9.08 -17.15
C GLU A 61 14.35 -9.98 -17.39
N GLY A 62 14.14 -11.30 -17.40
CA GLY A 62 15.20 -12.28 -17.59
C GLY A 62 16.08 -12.57 -16.36
N ILE A 63 15.68 -12.16 -15.15
CA ILE A 63 16.49 -12.30 -13.92
C ILE A 63 15.83 -13.15 -12.84
N ALA A 64 16.63 -13.98 -12.18
CA ALA A 64 16.29 -14.58 -10.89
C ALA A 64 17.38 -14.36 -9.84
N ILE A 65 16.97 -14.10 -8.60
CA ILE A 65 17.89 -13.81 -7.47
C ILE A 65 17.60 -14.76 -6.29
N PRO A 66 17.96 -16.05 -6.39
CA PRO A 66 17.73 -17.00 -5.31
C PRO A 66 18.58 -16.62 -4.10
N HIS A 67 18.04 -16.68 -2.89
CA HIS A 67 18.80 -16.20 -1.74
C HIS A 67 18.41 -16.89 -0.44
N ALA A 68 19.39 -17.14 0.42
CA ALA A 68 19.14 -17.69 1.74
C ALA A 68 20.13 -17.15 2.78
N LYS A 69 19.62 -17.04 4.01
CA LYS A 69 20.41 -16.74 5.20
C LYS A 69 20.37 -17.94 6.12
N VAL A 70 21.52 -18.60 6.30
CA VAL A 70 21.61 -19.85 7.07
C VAL A 70 23.02 -20.04 7.63
N ALA A 71 23.15 -20.72 8.77
CA ALA A 71 24.43 -21.02 9.41
C ALA A 71 25.41 -21.83 8.54
N ALA A 72 24.91 -22.46 7.46
CA ALA A 72 25.68 -23.27 6.52
C ALA A 72 26.61 -22.46 5.59
N VAL A 73 26.60 -21.13 5.69
CA VAL A 73 27.43 -20.22 4.90
C VAL A 73 28.59 -19.71 5.76
N LYS A 74 29.84 -19.88 5.30
CA LYS A 74 31.05 -19.44 6.03
C LYS A 74 31.31 -17.94 5.88
N LYS A 75 31.07 -17.40 4.68
CA LYS A 75 31.28 -15.99 4.31
C LYS A 75 30.18 -15.55 3.34
N PRO A 76 29.72 -14.29 3.38
CA PRO A 76 28.76 -13.80 2.41
C PRO A 76 29.35 -13.85 1.00
N ALA A 77 28.57 -14.29 0.02
CA ALA A 77 28.99 -14.36 -1.39
C ALA A 77 27.80 -14.31 -2.34
N ILE A 78 28.08 -13.98 -3.60
CA ILE A 78 27.12 -14.02 -4.70
C ILE A 78 27.65 -15.00 -5.74
N ALA A 79 26.82 -15.96 -6.15
CA ALA A 79 27.07 -16.81 -7.31
C ALA A 79 26.34 -16.26 -8.53
N PHE A 80 27.03 -16.10 -9.65
CA PHE A 80 26.41 -15.70 -10.92
C PHE A 80 26.28 -16.90 -11.86
N GLY A 81 25.16 -16.96 -12.55
CA GLY A 81 24.84 -17.97 -13.55
C GLY A 81 24.26 -17.33 -14.80
N LYS A 82 24.62 -17.84 -15.99
CA LYS A 82 23.98 -17.43 -17.24
C LYS A 82 23.47 -18.61 -18.05
N SER A 83 22.22 -18.53 -18.52
CA SER A 83 21.62 -19.47 -19.46
C SER A 83 21.27 -18.75 -20.77
N LYS A 84 21.77 -19.27 -21.90
CA LYS A 84 21.53 -18.69 -23.23
C LYS A 84 20.08 -18.90 -23.68
N GLU A 85 19.56 -20.11 -23.51
CA GLU A 85 18.19 -20.47 -23.89
C GLU A 85 17.15 -19.91 -22.91
N GLY A 86 17.57 -19.59 -21.69
CA GLY A 86 16.66 -19.18 -20.62
C GLY A 86 16.00 -20.37 -19.94
N VAL A 87 15.61 -20.19 -18.68
CA VAL A 87 14.97 -21.23 -17.87
C VAL A 87 13.66 -20.70 -17.33
N ASP A 88 12.58 -21.48 -17.44
CA ASP A 88 11.35 -21.21 -16.71
C ASP A 88 11.63 -21.31 -15.21
N TYR A 89 11.91 -20.15 -14.61
CA TYR A 89 12.17 -19.99 -13.19
C TYR A 89 10.89 -19.62 -12.42
N GLN A 90 9.73 -19.66 -13.11
CA GLN A 90 8.45 -19.16 -12.61
C GLN A 90 8.55 -17.66 -12.27
N SER A 91 9.14 -16.85 -13.16
CA SER A 91 9.32 -15.42 -12.95
C SER A 91 7.99 -14.68 -12.80
N LEU A 92 7.99 -13.56 -12.07
CA LEU A 92 6.77 -12.76 -11.80
C LEU A 92 6.08 -12.20 -13.05
N ASP A 93 6.83 -11.98 -14.12
CA ASP A 93 6.35 -11.52 -15.43
C ASP A 93 6.01 -12.68 -16.39
N GLY A 94 6.25 -13.93 -15.99
CA GLY A 94 6.06 -15.12 -16.79
C GLY A 94 7.16 -15.41 -17.81
N GLN A 95 8.20 -14.57 -17.89
CA GLN A 95 9.27 -14.72 -18.88
C GLN A 95 10.42 -15.62 -18.36
N PRO A 96 11.13 -16.35 -19.23
CA PRO A 96 12.30 -17.15 -18.85
C PRO A 96 13.40 -16.29 -18.21
N ALA A 97 14.05 -16.82 -17.18
CA ALA A 97 15.23 -16.18 -16.59
C ALA A 97 16.50 -16.65 -17.32
N HIS A 98 17.36 -15.70 -17.67
CA HIS A 98 18.64 -15.94 -18.34
C HIS A 98 19.82 -15.63 -17.42
N LEU A 99 19.65 -14.68 -16.50
CA LEU A 99 20.68 -14.23 -15.56
C LEU A 99 20.27 -14.63 -14.14
N PHE A 100 21.17 -15.31 -13.43
CA PHE A 100 20.93 -15.84 -12.10
C PHE A 100 21.95 -15.29 -11.13
N PHE A 101 21.48 -14.77 -9.99
CA PHE A 101 22.35 -14.25 -8.94
C PHE A 101 21.97 -14.85 -7.60
N MET A 102 22.67 -15.92 -7.19
CA MET A 102 22.42 -16.58 -5.92
C MET A 102 23.14 -15.89 -4.78
N ILE A 103 22.42 -15.37 -3.79
CA ILE A 103 23.01 -14.71 -2.61
C ILE A 103 23.07 -15.69 -1.43
N ALA A 104 24.28 -15.95 -0.93
CA ALA A 104 24.53 -16.77 0.25
C ALA A 104 24.97 -15.88 1.42
N ALA A 105 24.26 -15.95 2.55
CA ALA A 105 24.61 -15.15 3.74
C ALA A 105 24.64 -15.96 5.05
N PRO A 106 25.61 -15.71 5.95
CA PRO A 106 25.68 -16.36 7.26
C PRO A 106 24.61 -15.85 8.25
N GLU A 107 24.24 -16.70 9.21
CA GLU A 107 23.45 -16.28 10.38
C GLU A 107 24.21 -15.22 11.21
N GLY A 108 23.54 -14.11 11.53
CA GLY A 108 24.12 -12.96 12.26
C GLY A 108 24.47 -11.73 11.38
N GLY A 109 24.61 -11.88 10.06
CA GLY A 109 24.91 -10.76 9.14
C GLY A 109 23.68 -9.99 8.66
N ALA A 110 22.80 -9.52 9.56
CA ALA A 110 21.46 -9.03 9.22
C ALA A 110 21.40 -7.88 8.18
N GLN A 111 22.47 -7.11 8.00
CA GLN A 111 22.52 -5.99 7.06
C GLN A 111 23.04 -6.41 5.67
N THR A 112 24.14 -7.16 5.62
CA THR A 112 24.94 -7.38 4.40
C THR A 112 24.19 -8.08 3.26
N HIS A 113 23.26 -8.98 3.58
CA HIS A 113 22.44 -9.67 2.59
C HIS A 113 21.41 -8.74 1.92
N LEU A 114 20.75 -7.90 2.71
CA LEU A 114 19.71 -6.99 2.19
C LEU A 114 20.34 -5.85 1.41
N ASP A 115 21.51 -5.37 1.85
CA ASP A 115 22.28 -4.34 1.15
C ASP A 115 22.81 -4.86 -0.19
N ALA A 116 23.36 -6.08 -0.22
CA ALA A 116 23.78 -6.75 -1.45
C ALA A 116 22.60 -6.98 -2.41
N LEU A 117 21.45 -7.45 -1.90
CA LEU A 117 20.24 -7.64 -2.70
C LEU A 117 19.75 -6.31 -3.28
N ALA A 118 19.70 -5.25 -2.48
CA ALA A 118 19.23 -3.93 -2.92
C ALA A 118 20.15 -3.33 -3.98
N LYS A 119 21.47 -3.33 -3.74
CA LYS A 119 22.46 -2.80 -4.69
C LYS A 119 22.48 -3.59 -5.99
N LEU A 120 22.54 -4.91 -5.90
CA LEU A 120 22.52 -5.79 -7.08
C LEU A 120 21.22 -5.61 -7.87
N SER A 121 20.06 -5.55 -7.20
CA SER A 121 18.78 -5.30 -7.87
C SER A 121 18.78 -3.94 -8.57
N GLY A 122 19.38 -2.91 -7.95
CA GLY A 122 19.52 -1.58 -8.55
C GLY A 122 20.37 -1.59 -9.82
N ILE A 123 21.53 -2.27 -9.79
CA ILE A 123 22.41 -2.45 -10.94
C ILE A 123 21.67 -3.18 -12.08
N LEU A 124 20.95 -4.25 -11.74
CA LEU A 124 20.23 -5.07 -12.71
C LEU A 124 18.96 -4.41 -13.28
N MET A 125 18.50 -3.29 -12.73
CA MET A 125 17.42 -2.50 -13.33
C MET A 125 17.86 -1.74 -14.59
N ASP A 126 19.15 -1.55 -14.81
CA ASP A 126 19.67 -0.93 -16.03
C ASP A 126 19.65 -1.93 -17.20
N ASP A 127 18.84 -1.65 -18.21
CA ASP A 127 18.70 -2.46 -19.43
C ASP A 127 20.05 -2.66 -20.13
N ASN A 128 20.95 -1.66 -20.12
CA ASN A 128 22.27 -1.76 -20.74
C ASN A 128 23.17 -2.73 -19.98
N VAL A 129 23.07 -2.75 -18.64
CA VAL A 129 23.84 -3.68 -17.81
C VAL A 129 23.33 -5.11 -18.04
N ARG A 130 22.01 -5.32 -18.08
CA ARG A 130 21.43 -6.64 -18.40
C ARG A 130 21.86 -7.12 -19.78
N GLU A 131 21.78 -6.25 -20.80
CA GLU A 131 22.20 -6.59 -22.16
C GLU A 131 23.70 -6.92 -22.22
N ALA A 132 24.55 -6.13 -21.55
CA ALA A 132 25.98 -6.41 -21.47
C ALA A 132 26.27 -7.76 -20.78
N LEU A 133 25.60 -8.07 -19.67
CA LEU A 133 25.76 -9.34 -18.96
C LEU A 133 25.31 -10.55 -19.78
N LEU A 134 24.25 -10.41 -20.58
CA LEU A 134 23.80 -11.46 -21.51
C LEU A 134 24.87 -11.78 -22.56
N HIS A 135 25.56 -10.75 -23.06
CA HIS A 135 26.59 -10.88 -24.10
C HIS A 135 27.99 -11.17 -23.56
N ALA A 136 28.23 -11.06 -22.25
CA ALA A 136 29.53 -11.34 -21.64
C ALA A 136 29.99 -12.79 -21.88
N GLU A 137 31.17 -13.01 -22.43
CA GLU A 137 31.70 -14.33 -22.79
C GLU A 137 32.65 -14.90 -21.72
N THR A 138 33.14 -14.07 -20.81
CA THR A 138 34.09 -14.48 -19.77
C THR A 138 33.70 -14.03 -18.36
N PRO A 139 34.12 -14.74 -17.28
CA PRO A 139 33.91 -14.28 -15.90
C PRO A 139 34.52 -12.90 -15.64
N GLU A 140 35.64 -12.58 -16.28
CA GLU A 140 36.32 -11.30 -16.16
C GLU A 140 35.48 -10.16 -16.76
N GLU A 141 34.78 -10.39 -17.87
CA GLU A 141 33.84 -9.42 -18.44
C GLU A 141 32.64 -9.20 -17.53
N VAL A 142 32.08 -10.27 -16.94
CA VAL A 142 30.98 -10.17 -15.96
C VAL A 142 31.42 -9.30 -14.78
N LEU A 143 32.60 -9.55 -14.22
CA LEU A 143 33.14 -8.75 -13.12
C LEU A 143 33.36 -7.30 -13.55
N ALA A 144 33.91 -7.04 -14.73
CA ALA A 144 34.14 -5.68 -15.23
C ALA A 144 32.83 -4.91 -15.47
N ILE A 145 31.78 -5.58 -15.97
CA ILE A 145 30.46 -4.97 -16.17
C ILE A 145 29.84 -4.62 -14.82
N ILE A 146 29.90 -5.53 -13.85
CA ILE A 146 29.36 -5.28 -12.50
C ILE A 146 30.17 -4.21 -11.78
N ASP A 147 31.50 -4.20 -11.87
CA ASP A 147 32.36 -3.20 -11.22
C ASP A 147 32.12 -1.81 -11.79
N LYS A 148 32.00 -1.71 -13.12
CA LYS A 148 31.64 -0.46 -13.79
C LYS A 148 30.23 0.01 -13.41
N ALA A 149 29.28 -0.91 -13.31
CA ALA A 149 27.93 -0.57 -12.89
C ALA A 149 27.86 -0.20 -11.39
N ASP A 150 28.76 -0.75 -10.57
CA ASP A 150 28.98 -0.34 -9.18
C ASP A 150 29.54 1.08 -9.08
N ASP A 151 30.44 1.48 -10.00
CA ASP A 151 31.00 2.84 -10.11
C ASP A 151 29.98 3.88 -10.59
N GLU A 152 29.10 3.47 -11.52
CA GLU A 152 28.06 4.32 -12.12
C GLU A 152 26.77 4.33 -11.28
N ALA A 153 26.60 3.34 -10.40
CA ALA A 153 25.59 3.37 -9.36
C ALA A 153 26.01 4.37 -8.28
N PRO A 154 25.16 5.34 -7.89
CA PRO A 154 25.52 6.27 -6.82
C PRO A 154 25.74 5.48 -5.52
N ASP A 155 26.98 5.44 -5.04
CA ASP A 155 27.33 4.82 -3.76
C ASP A 155 26.60 5.56 -2.63
N GLU A 156 25.90 4.79 -1.78
CA GLU A 156 25.01 5.28 -0.73
C GLU A 156 25.72 5.95 0.48
N ASP A 157 27.06 6.02 0.49
CA ASP A 157 27.85 6.46 1.67
C ASP A 157 28.94 7.53 1.43
N GLU A 158 29.20 8.01 0.19
CA GLU A 158 30.30 8.95 -0.11
C GLU A 158 29.92 10.27 -0.82
N GLU A 159 28.85 10.95 -0.40
CA GLU A 159 28.68 12.41 -0.67
C GLU A 159 28.77 13.25 0.61
N ALA A 160 29.73 12.92 1.47
CA ALA A 160 30.08 13.71 2.64
C ALA A 160 31.59 14.04 2.72
N SER A 161 32.26 14.29 1.59
CA SER A 161 33.48 15.11 1.55
C SER A 161 34.06 15.24 0.14
N VAL A 162 33.87 16.39 -0.52
CA VAL A 162 34.85 16.89 -1.50
C VAL A 162 34.94 18.42 -1.39
N ASP A 163 36.10 18.90 -0.93
CA ASP A 163 36.54 20.30 -0.98
C ASP A 163 36.82 20.70 -2.45
N PRO A 164 36.63 21.96 -2.87
CA PRO A 164 36.58 22.33 -4.28
C PRO A 164 37.97 22.67 -4.82
N ALA A 165 38.55 21.79 -5.65
CA ALA A 165 39.59 22.20 -6.58
C ALA A 165 39.78 21.20 -7.74
N ALA A 166 39.44 21.68 -8.94
CA ALA A 166 39.97 21.31 -10.26
C ALA A 166 39.91 19.82 -10.68
N ASP A 167 39.07 19.50 -11.67
CA ASP A 167 39.47 19.69 -13.07
C ASP A 167 38.28 19.59 -14.04
N ASN A 168 38.30 20.49 -15.03
CA ASN A 168 37.33 20.62 -16.12
C ASN A 168 37.40 19.43 -17.09
N LYS A 169 36.26 18.81 -17.42
CA LYS A 169 35.87 18.54 -18.82
C LYS A 169 34.38 18.72 -19.02
N GLU A 170 34.08 19.74 -19.81
CA GLU A 170 32.78 20.16 -20.33
C GLU A 170 32.11 19.05 -21.16
N THR A 171 30.85 18.73 -20.83
CA THR A 171 29.66 18.66 -21.72
C THR A 171 28.48 17.99 -21.00
N ALA A 172 27.51 18.77 -20.50
CA ALA A 172 26.05 18.46 -20.41
C ALA A 172 25.32 19.46 -19.49
N ASP A 173 25.38 20.76 -19.81
CA ASP A 173 24.66 21.82 -19.08
C ASP A 173 23.35 22.13 -19.85
N ASN A 174 22.21 21.54 -19.42
CA ASN A 174 20.81 21.99 -19.62
C ASN A 174 19.74 20.86 -19.64
N GLU A 175 19.95 19.71 -19.01
CA GLU A 175 18.81 18.78 -18.81
C GLU A 175 17.95 19.24 -17.64
N PRO A 176 16.65 19.50 -17.84
CA PRO A 176 15.81 20.05 -16.79
C PRO A 176 15.62 19.06 -15.64
N TYR A 177 15.70 19.54 -14.39
CA TYR A 177 15.66 18.70 -13.19
C TYR A 177 14.37 18.88 -12.39
N VAL A 178 13.60 17.80 -12.25
CA VAL A 178 12.32 17.78 -11.53
C VAL A 178 12.39 16.81 -10.34
N LEU A 179 11.77 17.15 -9.22
CA LEU A 179 11.63 16.23 -8.08
C LEU A 179 10.22 15.67 -7.98
N GLY A 180 10.09 14.50 -7.39
CA GLY A 180 8.82 13.86 -7.07
C GLY A 180 8.72 13.48 -5.60
N VAL A 181 7.53 13.53 -5.04
CA VAL A 181 7.17 12.92 -3.76
C VAL A 181 5.90 12.11 -3.98
N THR A 182 5.95 10.82 -3.70
CA THR A 182 4.81 9.91 -3.85
C THR A 182 4.39 9.34 -2.51
N ALA A 183 3.08 9.31 -2.23
CA ALA A 183 2.58 8.74 -0.99
C ALA A 183 1.12 8.27 -1.11
N CYS A 184 0.87 7.01 -0.84
CA CYS A 184 -0.48 6.47 -0.71
C CYS A 184 -0.71 5.93 0.72
N PRO A 185 -1.95 5.85 1.20
CA PRO A 185 -2.19 5.54 2.60
C PRO A 185 -1.82 4.13 3.03
N THR A 186 -1.81 3.18 2.08
CA THR A 186 -1.30 1.83 2.31
C THR A 186 0.20 1.75 2.10
N GLY A 187 0.80 2.67 1.34
CA GLY A 187 2.23 2.74 1.07
C GLY A 187 2.81 1.56 0.27
N ILE A 188 1.94 0.77 -0.38
CA ILE A 188 2.32 -0.41 -1.19
C ILE A 188 2.21 -0.01 -2.68
N ALA A 189 1.25 -0.56 -3.43
CA ALA A 189 1.22 -0.47 -4.90
C ALA A 189 1.22 0.96 -5.44
N HIS A 190 0.24 1.80 -5.10
CA HIS A 190 0.11 3.11 -5.75
C HIS A 190 1.27 4.07 -5.49
N THR A 191 1.98 3.93 -4.36
CA THR A 191 3.17 4.77 -4.07
C THR A 191 4.30 4.44 -5.05
N TYR A 192 4.64 3.14 -5.17
CA TYR A 192 5.70 2.71 -6.06
C TYR A 192 5.31 2.82 -7.54
N MET A 193 4.06 2.50 -7.90
CA MET A 193 3.56 2.67 -9.26
C MET A 193 3.61 4.14 -9.73
N ALA A 194 3.25 5.09 -8.87
CA ALA A 194 3.36 6.51 -9.20
C ALA A 194 4.82 6.93 -9.37
N LYS A 195 5.73 6.42 -8.51
CA LYS A 195 7.17 6.67 -8.63
C LYS A 195 7.72 6.14 -9.96
N ASP A 196 7.41 4.88 -10.30
CA ASP A 196 7.88 4.26 -11.53
C ASP A 196 7.30 4.93 -12.78
N ALA A 197 6.00 5.29 -12.76
CA ALA A 197 5.36 6.00 -13.87
C ALA A 197 5.98 7.39 -14.11
N LEU A 198 6.27 8.14 -13.04
CA LEU A 198 6.93 9.44 -13.12
C LEU A 198 8.37 9.30 -13.64
N LEU A 199 9.18 8.39 -13.09
CA LEU A 199 10.56 8.16 -13.54
C LEU A 199 10.62 7.70 -15.00
N LYS A 200 9.77 6.74 -15.38
CA LYS A 200 9.70 6.23 -16.76
C LYS A 200 9.32 7.34 -17.74
N GLN A 201 8.39 8.22 -17.36
CA GLN A 201 7.97 9.31 -18.21
C GLN A 201 9.00 10.43 -18.28
N ALA A 202 9.68 10.76 -17.18
CA ALA A 202 10.77 11.74 -17.15
C ALA A 202 11.93 11.32 -18.06
N LYS A 203 12.32 10.04 -18.01
CA LYS A 203 13.32 9.46 -18.92
C LYS A 203 12.90 9.60 -20.40
N LYS A 204 11.63 9.38 -20.73
CA LYS A 204 11.11 9.57 -22.10
C LYS A 204 11.12 11.03 -22.55
N MET A 205 11.03 11.97 -21.62
CA MET A 205 10.98 13.41 -21.89
C MET A 205 12.36 14.07 -21.83
N GLY A 206 13.43 13.31 -21.53
CA GLY A 206 14.78 13.88 -21.34
C GLY A 206 14.86 14.79 -20.11
N VAL A 207 14.04 14.53 -19.10
CA VAL A 207 14.00 15.29 -17.84
C VAL A 207 14.67 14.46 -16.76
N LYS A 208 15.68 15.01 -16.10
CA LYS A 208 16.31 14.35 -14.94
C LYS A 208 15.30 14.39 -13.78
N MET A 209 15.07 13.26 -13.12
CA MET A 209 14.07 13.19 -12.05
C MET A 209 14.52 12.33 -10.88
N LYS A 210 14.28 12.83 -9.66
CA LYS A 210 14.43 12.06 -8.40
C LYS A 210 13.10 12.03 -7.67
N VAL A 211 12.69 10.85 -7.20
CA VAL A 211 11.38 10.68 -6.54
C VAL A 211 11.55 10.07 -5.14
N GLU A 212 11.12 10.81 -4.12
CA GLU A 212 10.94 10.32 -2.76
C GLU A 212 9.66 9.48 -2.65
N THR A 213 9.76 8.32 -2.00
CA THR A 213 8.61 7.47 -1.71
C THR A 213 8.32 7.47 -0.22
N ASN A 214 7.09 7.79 0.14
CA ASN A 214 6.57 7.68 1.50
C ASN A 214 5.67 6.44 1.58
N GLY A 215 6.31 5.26 1.58
CA GLY A 215 5.66 3.95 1.54
C GLY A 215 5.45 3.32 2.92
N SER A 216 4.92 2.10 2.95
CA SER A 216 4.69 1.33 4.20
C SER A 216 6.00 0.96 4.89
N SER A 217 7.09 0.87 4.11
CA SER A 217 8.45 0.66 4.60
C SER A 217 9.14 1.93 5.09
N GLY A 218 8.43 3.06 5.18
CA GLY A 218 8.99 4.36 5.55
C GLY A 218 9.34 5.25 4.35
N ILE A 219 10.04 6.35 4.64
CA ILE A 219 10.52 7.31 3.63
C ILE A 219 11.78 6.73 2.99
N LYS A 220 11.78 6.57 1.65
CA LYS A 220 12.98 6.23 0.87
C LYS A 220 13.29 7.33 -0.13
N ASN A 221 14.56 7.44 -0.50
CA ASN A 221 15.07 8.47 -1.43
C ASN A 221 14.70 9.89 -0.99
N ARG A 222 14.88 10.18 0.30
CA ARG A 222 14.48 11.47 0.86
C ARG A 222 15.17 12.61 0.11
N LEU A 223 14.38 13.58 -0.34
CA LEU A 223 14.91 14.74 -1.06
C LEU A 223 15.76 15.59 -0.11
N THR A 224 17.00 15.87 -0.51
CA THR A 224 17.93 16.72 0.24
C THR A 224 17.65 18.20 -0.04
N SER A 225 18.18 19.11 0.80
CA SER A 225 18.06 20.55 0.55
C SER A 225 18.69 20.95 -0.79
N GLU A 226 19.79 20.29 -1.17
CA GLU A 226 20.50 20.53 -2.43
C GLU A 226 19.68 20.05 -3.64
N ASP A 227 19.04 18.89 -3.55
CA ASP A 227 18.09 18.42 -4.58
C ASP A 227 17.04 19.50 -4.84
N ILE A 228 16.44 20.01 -3.75
CA ILE A 228 15.36 21.00 -3.79
C ILE A 228 15.85 22.30 -4.41
N GLU A 229 17.06 22.76 -4.06
CA GLU A 229 17.65 23.98 -4.59
C GLU A 229 17.94 23.88 -6.09
N LYS A 230 18.42 22.73 -6.57
CA LYS A 230 18.72 22.48 -7.99
C LYS A 230 17.47 22.24 -8.85
N ALA A 231 16.36 21.83 -8.23
CA ALA A 231 15.15 21.50 -8.97
C ALA A 231 14.43 22.73 -9.55
N GLU A 232 13.99 22.61 -10.79
CA GLU A 232 13.14 23.58 -11.49
C GLU A 232 11.67 23.46 -11.05
N GLY A 233 11.25 22.25 -10.70
CA GLY A 233 9.90 21.95 -10.22
C GLY A 233 9.80 20.69 -9.38
N ILE A 234 8.73 20.58 -8.61
CA ILE A 234 8.51 19.50 -7.66
C ILE A 234 7.08 18.98 -7.80
N ILE A 235 6.90 17.69 -8.03
CA ILE A 235 5.61 17.01 -8.11
C ILE A 235 5.35 16.32 -6.79
N VAL A 236 4.23 16.61 -6.14
CA VAL A 236 3.77 15.92 -4.94
C VAL A 236 2.51 15.14 -5.29
N ALA A 237 2.67 13.86 -5.61
CA ALA A 237 1.59 12.92 -5.90
C ALA A 237 1.23 12.12 -4.64
N ALA A 238 0.38 12.68 -3.79
CA ALA A 238 0.13 12.14 -2.46
C ALA A 238 -1.34 12.19 -2.03
N ASP A 239 -1.83 11.07 -1.49
CA ASP A 239 -3.15 10.93 -0.84
C ASP A 239 -3.07 11.04 0.69
N VAL A 240 -1.85 11.09 1.24
CA VAL A 240 -1.58 11.29 2.67
C VAL A 240 -0.74 12.55 2.91
N HIS A 241 -0.57 12.92 4.18
CA HIS A 241 0.27 14.05 4.53
C HIS A 241 1.75 13.75 4.26
N VAL A 242 2.42 14.66 3.55
CA VAL A 242 3.87 14.61 3.27
C VAL A 242 4.48 15.96 3.63
N GLU A 243 5.74 15.94 4.05
CA GLU A 243 6.47 17.16 4.45
C GLU A 243 6.73 18.04 3.23
N THR A 244 5.99 19.15 3.13
CA THR A 244 6.07 20.11 2.00
C THR A 244 6.71 21.43 2.37
N ASP A 245 6.93 21.71 3.66
CA ASP A 245 7.50 22.99 4.12
C ASP A 245 8.91 23.24 3.59
N ARG A 246 9.66 22.17 3.32
CA ARG A 246 10.99 22.22 2.70
C ARG A 246 11.01 22.67 1.23
N PHE A 247 9.85 22.77 0.57
CA PHE A 247 9.73 23.16 -0.85
C PHE A 247 9.37 24.64 -1.04
N ASP A 248 9.57 25.48 -0.02
CA ASP A 248 9.33 26.92 -0.09
C ASP A 248 10.04 27.57 -1.28
N GLY A 249 9.36 28.46 -1.98
CA GLY A 249 9.88 29.19 -3.13
C GLY A 249 10.01 28.40 -4.43
N LYS A 250 9.63 27.10 -4.47
CA LYS A 250 9.75 26.25 -5.68
C LYS A 250 8.43 26.07 -6.44
N ASN A 251 8.46 25.71 -7.71
CA ASN A 251 7.23 25.37 -8.43
C ASN A 251 6.73 23.98 -7.99
N VAL A 252 5.71 23.93 -7.13
CA VAL A 252 5.18 22.67 -6.58
C VAL A 252 3.82 22.32 -7.18
N VAL A 253 3.71 21.13 -7.78
CA VAL A 253 2.50 20.55 -8.35
C VAL A 253 1.94 19.49 -7.40
N GLN A 254 0.87 19.80 -6.65
CA GLN A 254 0.26 18.84 -5.72
C GLN A 254 -0.99 18.17 -6.30
N VAL A 255 -0.96 16.84 -6.41
CA VAL A 255 -2.04 16.02 -6.99
C VAL A 255 -2.26 14.72 -6.20
N PRO A 256 -3.41 14.04 -6.35
CA PRO A 256 -3.61 12.68 -5.83
C PRO A 256 -2.57 11.70 -6.37
N VAL A 257 -2.23 10.64 -5.61
CA VAL A 257 -1.20 9.67 -6.03
C VAL A 257 -1.56 8.97 -7.35
N ALA A 258 -2.85 8.76 -7.61
CA ALA A 258 -3.36 8.13 -8.84
C ALA A 258 -3.04 8.96 -10.10
N ASP A 259 -2.92 10.28 -9.99
CA ASP A 259 -2.57 11.14 -11.13
C ASP A 259 -1.12 10.93 -11.54
N GLY A 260 -0.23 10.64 -10.59
CA GLY A 260 1.16 10.25 -10.85
C GLY A 260 1.28 8.99 -11.72
N ILE A 261 0.26 8.12 -11.70
CA ILE A 261 0.19 6.91 -12.53
C ILE A 261 -0.44 7.22 -13.89
N LYS A 262 -1.57 7.95 -13.91
CA LYS A 262 -2.41 8.12 -15.10
C LYS A 262 -1.91 9.18 -16.07
N ARG A 263 -1.25 10.23 -15.58
CA ARG A 263 -0.87 11.41 -16.37
C ARG A 263 0.50 11.99 -15.99
N PRO A 264 1.56 11.16 -15.87
CA PRO A 264 2.87 11.62 -15.42
C PRO A 264 3.48 12.71 -16.32
N GLY A 265 3.23 12.67 -17.63
CA GLY A 265 3.81 13.64 -18.58
C GLY A 265 3.26 15.05 -18.37
N GLU A 266 1.94 15.16 -18.23
CA GLU A 266 1.27 16.44 -17.91
C GLU A 266 1.81 17.03 -16.59
N LEU A 267 2.07 16.18 -15.59
CA LEU A 267 2.60 16.63 -14.30
C LEU A 267 4.04 17.14 -14.40
N ILE A 268 4.87 16.52 -15.24
CA ILE A 268 6.25 16.96 -15.51
C ILE A 268 6.23 18.30 -16.25
N ASP A 269 5.41 18.45 -17.29
CA ASP A 269 5.23 19.73 -18.00
C ASP A 269 4.77 20.84 -17.04
N LEU A 270 3.82 20.53 -16.16
CA LEU A 270 3.32 21.45 -15.15
C LEU A 270 4.37 21.83 -14.10
N ALA A 271 5.34 20.95 -13.82
CA ALA A 271 6.44 21.22 -12.91
C ALA A 271 7.53 22.09 -13.58
N LEU A 272 7.71 21.97 -14.89
CA LEU A 272 8.66 22.77 -15.67
C LEU A 272 8.09 24.13 -16.12
N ALA A 273 6.78 24.34 -15.99
CA ALA A 273 6.14 25.60 -16.37
C ALA A 273 6.66 26.80 -15.56
N THR A 274 7.22 27.79 -16.25
CA THR A 274 7.85 29.00 -15.67
C THR A 274 6.86 30.12 -15.35
N ASP A 275 5.59 29.99 -15.76
CA ASP A 275 4.54 30.98 -15.59
C ASP A 275 3.72 30.79 -14.30
N ARG A 276 4.10 29.82 -13.46
CA ARG A 276 3.39 29.47 -12.23
C ARG A 276 3.93 30.22 -11.02
N THR A 277 3.02 30.63 -10.14
CA THR A 277 3.43 31.16 -8.83
C THR A 277 4.26 30.15 -8.05
N PRO A 278 5.45 30.53 -7.53
CA PRO A 278 6.20 29.71 -6.61
C PRO A 278 5.37 29.33 -5.37
N PHE A 279 5.52 28.09 -4.92
CA PHE A 279 4.92 27.59 -3.69
C PHE A 279 5.49 28.37 -2.50
N ARG A 280 4.64 28.70 -1.52
CA ARG A 280 5.11 29.22 -0.24
C ARG A 280 4.78 28.24 0.87
N ALA A 281 5.81 27.69 1.51
CA ALA A 281 5.71 27.00 2.77
C ALA A 281 5.12 27.95 3.81
N LYS A 282 4.35 27.39 4.74
CA LYS A 282 3.76 28.19 5.81
C LYS A 282 4.84 28.50 6.83
N GLU A 283 5.64 29.55 6.60
CA GLU A 283 6.39 30.16 7.70
C GLU A 283 5.39 30.57 8.79
N GLY A 284 5.80 30.40 10.05
CA GLY A 284 4.98 30.71 11.20
C GLY A 284 4.17 32.01 11.03
N HIS A 285 2.93 31.96 11.49
CA HIS A 285 1.89 33.01 11.50
C HIS A 285 2.04 34.17 10.49
N SER A 286 1.23 34.16 9.45
CA SER A 286 0.12 35.13 9.31
C SER A 286 -0.64 34.90 8.02
N LYS A 287 -1.95 35.10 8.13
CA LYS A 287 -3.05 34.97 7.17
C LYS A 287 -2.71 35.00 5.67
N GLY A 288 -3.00 33.86 5.01
CA GLY A 288 -3.68 33.69 3.72
C GLY A 288 -3.42 34.62 2.53
N ALA A 289 -2.94 34.04 1.43
CA ALA A 289 -3.54 34.20 0.09
C ALA A 289 -2.97 33.15 -0.87
N GLN A 290 -3.86 32.50 -1.62
CA GLN A 290 -3.58 31.74 -2.83
C GLN A 290 -3.14 32.68 -3.96
N GLY A 291 -2.07 32.30 -4.66
CA GLY A 291 -1.96 32.30 -6.13
C GLY A 291 -1.77 33.63 -6.87
N ALA A 292 -0.78 33.66 -7.75
CA ALA A 292 -0.69 34.57 -8.89
C ALA A 292 0.21 33.99 -9.99
N ALA A 293 -0.35 33.15 -10.87
CA ALA A 293 -0.45 33.50 -12.30
C ALA A 293 -1.00 32.32 -13.11
N GLY A 294 -1.92 32.65 -14.04
CA GLY A 294 -1.81 32.13 -15.39
C GLY A 294 -2.68 30.97 -15.85
N GLY A 295 -3.31 30.18 -14.99
CA GLY A 295 -4.18 29.09 -15.43
C GLY A 295 -5.24 28.77 -14.39
N LYS A 296 -6.53 28.82 -14.80
CA LYS A 296 -7.75 28.63 -13.99
C LYS A 296 -7.51 27.85 -12.69
N THR A 297 -7.27 28.59 -11.60
CA THR A 297 -7.00 28.07 -10.27
C THR A 297 -8.31 27.59 -9.66
N GLU A 298 -8.57 26.28 -9.68
CA GLU A 298 -9.53 25.70 -8.75
C GLU A 298 -8.94 25.85 -7.35
N LYS A 299 -9.48 26.81 -6.57
CA LYS A 299 -9.33 26.79 -5.11
C LYS A 299 -9.65 25.37 -4.66
N GLN A 300 -8.71 24.66 -4.02
CA GLN A 300 -9.06 23.38 -3.41
C GLN A 300 -10.25 23.64 -2.50
N SER A 301 -11.40 23.06 -2.86
CA SER A 301 -12.64 23.24 -2.14
C SER A 301 -12.40 22.90 -0.67
N VAL A 302 -13.01 23.67 0.24
CA VAL A 302 -12.98 23.38 1.69
C VAL A 302 -13.32 21.91 1.96
N GLY A 303 -14.21 21.32 1.16
CA GLY A 303 -14.54 19.90 1.21
C GLY A 303 -13.36 18.97 0.92
N LYS A 304 -12.48 19.29 -0.04
CA LYS A 304 -11.30 18.49 -0.38
C LYS A 304 -10.29 18.46 0.77
N THR A 305 -10.15 19.58 1.50
CA THR A 305 -9.28 19.68 2.68
C THR A 305 -9.83 18.87 3.86
N ILE A 306 -11.12 19.01 4.17
CA ILE A 306 -11.79 18.20 5.22
C ILE A 306 -11.65 16.71 4.91
N TYR A 307 -11.91 16.34 3.65
CA TYR A 307 -11.76 14.97 3.17
C TYR A 307 -10.33 14.45 3.39
N LYS A 308 -9.29 15.24 3.04
CA LYS A 308 -7.89 14.85 3.25
C LYS A 308 -7.59 14.54 4.73
N HIS A 309 -8.04 15.40 5.65
CA HIS A 309 -7.83 15.18 7.09
C HIS A 309 -8.55 13.92 7.59
N LEU A 310 -9.81 13.74 7.18
CA LEU A 310 -10.60 12.57 7.52
C LEU A 310 -9.95 11.28 7.00
N MET A 311 -9.48 11.28 5.75
CA MET A 311 -8.80 10.14 5.14
C MET A 311 -7.46 9.80 5.79
N ASN A 312 -6.77 10.78 6.35
CA ASN A 312 -5.57 10.53 7.14
C ASN A 312 -5.93 9.72 8.40
N GLY A 313 -6.98 10.11 9.12
CA GLY A 313 -7.48 9.36 10.27
C GLY A 313 -7.90 7.94 9.90
N VAL A 314 -8.76 7.81 8.89
CA VAL A 314 -9.29 6.52 8.42
C VAL A 314 -8.16 5.57 8.04
N SER A 315 -7.20 6.02 7.25
CA SER A 315 -6.15 5.14 6.75
C SER A 315 -5.22 4.63 7.86
N ASN A 316 -5.02 5.43 8.92
CA ASN A 316 -4.17 5.02 10.05
C ASN A 316 -4.90 4.13 11.07
N MET A 317 -6.24 4.14 11.11
CA MET A 317 -6.99 3.19 11.95
C MET A 317 -7.22 1.82 11.28
N LEU A 318 -7.21 1.75 9.95
CA LEU A 318 -7.48 0.51 9.18
C LEU A 318 -6.61 -0.68 9.60
N PRO A 319 -5.28 -0.54 9.82
CA PRO A 319 -4.45 -1.65 10.29
C PRO A 319 -4.93 -2.28 11.60
N LEU A 320 -5.51 -1.50 12.52
CA LEU A 320 -6.08 -2.00 13.76
C LEU A 320 -7.40 -2.74 13.54
N VAL A 321 -8.23 -2.27 12.59
CA VAL A 321 -9.46 -2.95 12.19
C VAL A 321 -9.14 -4.32 11.57
N ILE A 322 -8.11 -4.38 10.72
CA ILE A 322 -7.65 -5.63 10.08
C ILE A 322 -7.12 -6.58 11.15
N ALA A 323 -6.14 -6.15 11.94
CA ALA A 323 -5.52 -6.99 12.96
C ALA A 323 -6.55 -7.49 13.99
N GLY A 324 -7.37 -6.59 14.53
CA GLY A 324 -8.39 -6.96 15.50
C GLY A 324 -9.48 -7.85 14.90
N GLY A 325 -9.88 -7.60 13.65
CA GLY A 325 -10.92 -8.37 12.97
C GLY A 325 -10.47 -9.79 12.68
N ILE A 326 -9.23 -9.99 12.24
CA ILE A 326 -8.65 -11.32 12.01
C ILE A 326 -8.48 -12.07 13.33
N LEU A 327 -8.02 -11.42 14.41
CA LEU A 327 -7.89 -12.09 15.70
C LEU A 327 -9.25 -12.51 16.27
N MET A 328 -10.27 -11.66 16.13
CA MET A 328 -11.65 -12.01 16.44
C MET A 328 -12.12 -13.19 15.57
N ALA A 329 -11.83 -13.17 14.27
CA ALA A 329 -12.16 -14.25 13.35
C ALA A 329 -11.59 -15.60 13.80
N ILE A 330 -10.31 -15.62 14.18
CA ILE A 330 -9.64 -16.83 14.66
C ILE A 330 -10.26 -17.29 15.98
N ALA A 331 -10.57 -16.38 16.91
CA ALA A 331 -11.27 -16.74 18.15
C ALA A 331 -12.60 -17.44 17.87
N PHE A 332 -13.37 -16.94 16.91
CA PHE A 332 -14.64 -17.53 16.50
C PHE A 332 -14.51 -18.94 15.87
N MET A 333 -13.33 -19.32 15.35
CA MET A 333 -13.11 -20.68 14.85
C MET A 333 -13.13 -21.74 15.98
N PHE A 334 -12.91 -21.32 17.24
CA PHE A 334 -13.02 -22.20 18.41
C PHE A 334 -14.46 -22.32 18.93
N GLY A 335 -15.41 -21.59 18.35
CA GLY A 335 -16.80 -21.51 18.78
C GLY A 335 -17.29 -20.06 18.86
N THR A 336 -18.58 -19.85 18.65
CA THR A 336 -19.19 -18.51 18.58
C THR A 336 -19.00 -17.69 19.85
N ASN A 337 -18.96 -18.35 21.01
CA ASN A 337 -18.77 -17.74 22.33
C ASN A 337 -17.52 -18.28 23.04
N SER A 338 -16.52 -18.73 22.28
CA SER A 338 -15.32 -19.39 22.83
C SER A 338 -14.45 -18.47 23.71
N PHE A 339 -14.62 -17.16 23.58
CA PHE A 339 -13.92 -16.15 24.35
C PHE A 339 -14.62 -15.82 25.68
N ASP A 340 -15.82 -16.32 25.96
CA ASP A 340 -16.53 -16.08 27.21
C ASP A 340 -16.26 -17.23 28.20
N PRO A 341 -15.62 -16.98 29.36
CA PRO A 341 -15.37 -18.00 30.40
C PRO A 341 -16.64 -18.68 30.94
N LYS A 342 -17.82 -18.10 30.71
CA LYS A 342 -19.11 -18.67 31.12
C LYS A 342 -19.76 -19.54 30.05
N SER A 343 -19.20 -19.57 28.84
CA SER A 343 -19.70 -20.34 27.72
C SER A 343 -19.30 -21.80 27.79
N SER A 344 -20.14 -22.69 27.27
CA SER A 344 -19.80 -24.10 27.05
C SER A 344 -18.68 -24.28 26.02
N ASP A 345 -18.48 -23.30 25.15
CA ASP A 345 -17.51 -23.32 24.05
C ASP A 345 -16.16 -22.73 24.48
N TYR A 346 -16.00 -22.40 25.77
CA TYR A 346 -14.86 -21.64 26.26
C TYR A 346 -13.51 -22.26 25.90
N ASN A 347 -12.61 -21.40 25.42
CA ASN A 347 -11.24 -21.73 25.13
C ASN A 347 -10.33 -20.59 25.59
N ALA A 348 -9.40 -20.88 26.50
CA ALA A 348 -8.51 -19.89 27.07
C ALA A 348 -7.64 -19.17 26.03
N PHE A 349 -7.22 -19.84 24.96
CA PHE A 349 -6.47 -19.20 23.87
C PHE A 349 -7.37 -18.27 23.05
N ALA A 350 -8.61 -18.67 22.76
CA ALA A 350 -9.58 -17.83 22.08
C ALA A 350 -9.93 -16.56 22.89
N GLU A 351 -10.00 -16.66 24.23
CA GLU A 351 -10.14 -15.49 25.10
C GLU A 351 -8.95 -14.53 24.96
N GLN A 352 -7.71 -15.03 24.91
CA GLN A 352 -6.54 -14.16 24.71
C GLN A 352 -6.58 -13.48 23.34
N LEU A 353 -6.94 -14.21 22.28
CA LEU A 353 -7.13 -13.63 20.94
C LEU A 353 -8.20 -12.54 20.94
N TRP A 354 -9.32 -12.76 21.64
CA TRP A 354 -10.38 -11.78 21.80
C TRP A 354 -9.91 -10.54 22.57
N ASN A 355 -9.16 -10.72 23.65
CA ASN A 355 -8.61 -9.61 24.43
C ASN A 355 -7.64 -8.75 23.60
N ILE A 356 -6.79 -9.38 22.78
CA ILE A 356 -5.88 -8.67 21.87
C ILE A 356 -6.68 -7.98 20.76
N GLY A 357 -7.61 -8.68 20.12
CA GLY A 357 -8.36 -8.17 18.97
C GLY A 357 -9.45 -7.16 19.34
N LYS A 358 -10.45 -7.59 20.09
CA LYS A 358 -11.63 -6.77 20.44
C LYS A 358 -11.33 -5.76 21.56
N ASN A 359 -10.71 -6.19 22.66
CA ASN A 359 -10.58 -5.33 23.84
C ASN A 359 -9.37 -4.39 23.77
N SER A 360 -8.39 -4.69 22.90
CA SER A 360 -7.19 -3.85 22.72
C SER A 360 -7.18 -3.16 21.36
N ALA A 361 -7.05 -3.91 20.25
CA ALA A 361 -6.91 -3.30 18.92
C ALA A 361 -8.16 -2.50 18.50
N PHE A 362 -9.36 -3.03 18.71
CA PHE A 362 -10.60 -2.33 18.35
C PHE A 362 -10.88 -1.12 19.23
N ALA A 363 -10.53 -1.19 20.50
CA ALA A 363 -10.67 -0.06 21.43
C ALA A 363 -9.86 1.17 20.98
N LEU A 364 -8.79 0.95 20.21
CA LEU A 364 -7.92 2.02 19.69
C LEU A 364 -8.38 2.63 18.36
N ILE A 365 -9.39 2.06 17.69
CA ILE A 365 -9.84 2.55 16.35
C ILE A 365 -10.23 4.04 16.41
N ILE A 366 -11.14 4.41 17.32
CA ILE A 366 -11.64 5.78 17.45
C ILE A 366 -10.54 6.75 17.96
N PRO A 367 -9.74 6.40 18.99
CA PRO A 367 -8.59 7.21 19.39
C PRO A 367 -7.59 7.46 18.25
N ILE A 368 -7.23 6.45 17.48
CA ILE A 368 -6.27 6.57 16.37
C ILE A 368 -6.85 7.41 15.23
N LEU A 369 -8.11 7.20 14.88
CA LEU A 369 -8.82 8.05 13.93
C LEU A 369 -8.71 9.53 14.34
N ALA A 370 -9.11 9.86 15.56
CA ALA A 370 -9.10 11.23 16.07
C ALA A 370 -7.68 11.81 16.13
N ALA A 371 -6.71 11.03 16.60
CA ALA A 371 -5.30 11.41 16.68
C ALA A 371 -4.70 11.77 15.33
N PHE A 372 -4.96 10.98 14.30
CA PHE A 372 -4.41 11.22 12.97
C PHE A 372 -5.15 12.31 12.19
N ILE A 373 -6.45 12.52 12.43
CA ILE A 373 -7.14 13.75 11.99
C ILE A 373 -6.46 14.97 12.63
N ALA A 374 -6.31 14.98 13.96
CA ALA A 374 -5.70 16.09 14.68
C ALA A 374 -4.25 16.34 14.24
N ARG A 375 -3.47 15.27 14.07
CA ARG A 375 -2.09 15.33 13.56
C ARG A 375 -2.03 15.86 12.13
N SER A 376 -2.99 15.53 11.27
CA SER A 376 -2.99 16.05 9.90
C SER A 376 -3.29 17.56 9.82
N ILE A 377 -3.81 18.16 10.91
CA ILE A 377 -4.14 19.59 11.02
C ILE A 377 -3.03 20.35 11.76
N ALA A 378 -2.52 19.79 12.86
CA ALA A 378 -1.61 20.46 13.79
C ALA A 378 -0.33 19.66 14.08
N ASP A 379 0.06 18.75 13.20
CA ASP A 379 1.27 17.92 13.29
C ASP A 379 1.37 17.12 14.60
N LYS A 380 2.59 16.73 14.98
CA LYS A 380 2.88 15.96 16.20
C LYS A 380 2.22 16.53 17.47
N PRO A 381 2.18 17.86 17.70
CA PRO A 381 1.53 18.43 18.88
C PRO A 381 0.02 18.12 19.03
N GLY A 382 -0.73 17.97 17.92
CA GLY A 382 -2.17 17.72 17.98
C GLY A 382 -2.54 16.28 18.35
N MET A 383 -1.58 15.36 18.26
CA MET A 383 -1.83 13.93 18.39
C MET A 383 -2.33 13.51 19.78
N ALA A 384 -1.74 14.06 20.85
CA ALA A 384 -2.11 13.71 22.23
C ALA A 384 -3.55 14.13 22.53
N ALA A 385 -3.94 15.35 22.14
CA ALA A 385 -5.30 15.85 22.29
C ALA A 385 -6.30 15.04 21.47
N GLY A 386 -5.94 14.64 20.24
CA GLY A 386 -6.78 13.77 19.41
C GLY A 386 -6.99 12.39 20.04
N LEU A 387 -5.93 11.74 20.55
CA LEU A 387 -6.04 10.45 21.24
C LEU A 387 -6.98 10.52 22.45
N VAL A 388 -6.76 11.50 23.34
CA VAL A 388 -7.57 11.67 24.55
C VAL A 388 -9.00 12.06 24.18
N GLY A 389 -9.19 12.96 23.22
CA GLY A 389 -10.52 13.33 22.72
C GLY A 389 -11.27 12.15 22.12
N GLY A 390 -10.61 11.28 21.37
CA GLY A 390 -11.20 10.05 20.83
C GLY A 390 -11.56 9.04 21.92
N MET A 391 -10.73 8.90 22.96
CA MET A 391 -11.09 8.08 24.15
C MET A 391 -12.31 8.64 24.88
N LEU A 392 -12.40 9.97 25.03
CA LEU A 392 -13.56 10.64 25.61
C LEU A 392 -14.81 10.52 24.75
N ALA A 393 -14.65 10.36 23.43
CA ALA A 393 -15.77 10.11 22.55
C ALA A 393 -16.41 8.74 22.82
N ILE A 394 -15.58 7.72 23.05
CA ILE A 394 -16.02 6.37 23.46
C ILE A 394 -16.70 6.43 24.83
N SER A 395 -16.02 6.96 25.86
CA SER A 395 -16.56 6.95 27.22
C SER A 395 -17.76 7.87 27.41
N GLY A 396 -17.94 8.85 26.52
CA GLY A 396 -19.11 9.73 26.45
C GLY A 396 -20.22 9.28 25.51
N ASP A 397 -20.19 8.03 25.03
CA ASP A 397 -21.23 7.42 24.19
C ASP A 397 -21.53 8.15 22.86
N SER A 398 -20.58 8.98 22.44
CA SER A 398 -20.62 9.69 21.16
C SER A 398 -19.99 8.90 20.02
N GLY A 399 -19.30 7.82 20.36
CA GLY A 399 -18.81 6.80 19.44
C GLY A 399 -17.93 7.37 18.33
N PHE A 400 -18.11 6.84 17.13
CA PHE A 400 -17.35 7.23 15.95
C PHE A 400 -17.53 8.69 15.55
N ILE A 401 -18.76 9.22 15.67
CA ILE A 401 -19.10 10.62 15.34
C ILE A 401 -18.33 11.57 16.27
N GLY A 402 -18.36 11.29 17.57
CA GLY A 402 -17.58 12.03 18.56
C GLY A 402 -16.08 11.95 18.29
N GLY A 403 -15.57 10.80 17.82
CA GLY A 403 -14.18 10.65 17.41
C GLY A 403 -13.75 11.57 16.28
N ILE A 404 -14.58 11.70 15.24
CA ILE A 404 -14.32 12.65 14.14
C ILE A 404 -14.31 14.09 14.68
N ILE A 405 -15.32 14.46 15.49
CA ILE A 405 -15.42 15.79 16.10
C ILE A 405 -14.18 16.07 16.95
N ALA A 406 -13.79 15.13 17.82
CA ALA A 406 -12.60 15.22 18.66
C ALA A 406 -11.34 15.45 17.84
N GLY A 407 -11.16 14.73 16.73
CA GLY A 407 -9.98 14.88 15.87
C GLY A 407 -9.86 16.28 15.26
N PHE A 408 -10.95 16.80 14.67
CA PHE A 408 -10.95 18.16 14.11
C PHE A 408 -10.82 19.22 15.20
N LEU A 409 -11.53 19.06 16.32
CA LEU A 409 -11.47 19.96 17.47
C LEU A 409 -10.05 20.03 18.03
N ALA A 410 -9.44 18.88 18.33
CA ALA A 410 -8.08 18.77 18.84
C ALA A 410 -7.07 19.41 17.89
N GLY A 411 -7.18 19.14 16.59
CA GLY A 411 -6.32 19.71 15.56
C GLY A 411 -6.39 21.24 15.55
N TYR A 412 -7.57 21.82 15.34
CA TYR A 412 -7.72 23.26 15.25
C TYR A 412 -7.45 24.00 16.57
N LEU A 413 -7.80 23.42 17.72
CA LEU A 413 -7.45 24.00 19.02
C LEU A 413 -5.94 24.01 19.24
N THR A 414 -5.26 22.93 18.90
CA THR A 414 -3.79 22.87 19.01
C THR A 414 -3.14 23.93 18.13
N GLU A 415 -3.64 24.12 16.92
CA GLU A 415 -3.15 25.15 16.01
C GLU A 415 -3.42 26.57 16.55
N GLY A 416 -4.58 26.79 17.18
CA GLY A 416 -4.88 28.02 17.90
C GLY A 416 -3.93 28.27 19.08
N ILE A 417 -3.58 27.23 19.84
CA ILE A 417 -2.62 27.33 20.95
C ILE A 417 -1.22 27.69 20.42
N LYS A 418 -0.75 27.03 19.35
CA LYS A 418 0.52 27.40 18.69
C LYS A 418 0.51 28.87 18.23
N ALA A 419 -0.64 29.37 17.80
CA ALA A 419 -0.79 30.78 17.44
C ALA A 419 -0.69 31.74 18.60
N MET A 420 -1.33 31.39 19.71
CA MET A 420 -1.26 32.19 20.92
C MET A 420 0.16 32.24 21.51
N THR A 421 0.94 31.16 21.40
CA THR A 421 2.28 31.07 21.98
C THR A 421 3.41 31.56 21.06
N ARG A 422 3.11 32.02 19.83
CA ARG A 422 4.15 32.42 18.87
C ARG A 422 5.11 33.48 19.44
N ARG A 423 4.57 34.46 20.16
CA ARG A 423 5.32 35.63 20.65
C ARG A 423 6.04 35.40 21.99
N MET A 424 6.14 34.15 22.46
CA MET A 424 6.84 33.86 23.71
C MET A 424 8.36 34.10 23.57
N PRO A 425 9.04 34.50 24.67
CA PRO A 425 10.49 34.66 24.70
C PRO A 425 11.23 33.39 24.31
N GLN A 426 12.40 33.54 23.68
CA GLN A 426 13.23 32.42 23.20
C GLN A 426 13.62 31.43 24.31
N SER A 427 13.76 31.90 25.56
CA SER A 427 14.03 31.05 26.73
C SER A 427 12.93 30.03 27.03
N LEU A 428 11.71 30.23 26.50
CA LEU A 428 10.55 29.36 26.73
C LEU A 428 10.16 28.54 25.49
N GLU A 429 10.94 28.60 24.40
CA GLU A 429 10.64 27.83 23.17
C GLU A 429 10.62 26.31 23.43
N GLY A 430 11.57 25.81 24.22
CA GLY A 430 11.62 24.39 24.58
C GLY A 430 10.40 23.90 25.38
N LEU A 431 9.73 24.80 26.12
CA LEU A 431 8.53 24.47 26.91
C LEU A 431 7.28 24.32 26.05
N LYS A 432 7.26 24.91 24.86
CA LYS A 432 6.07 24.89 23.99
C LYS A 432 5.66 23.48 23.58
N PRO A 433 6.50 22.68 22.90
CA PRO A 433 6.12 21.33 22.50
C PRO A 433 6.16 20.30 23.63
N THR A 434 6.93 20.55 24.71
CA THR A 434 7.12 19.60 25.80
C THR A 434 6.04 19.70 26.87
N LEU A 435 5.50 20.89 27.14
CA LEU A 435 4.56 21.14 28.23
C LEU A 435 3.31 21.89 27.74
N ILE A 436 3.47 23.03 27.09
CA ILE A 436 2.36 23.96 26.83
C ILE A 436 1.36 23.35 25.84
N TYR A 437 1.82 22.86 24.69
CA TYR A 437 0.94 22.28 23.68
C TYR A 437 0.21 21.05 24.21
N PRO A 438 0.87 20.02 24.76
CA PRO A 438 0.17 18.82 25.22
C PRO A 438 -0.82 19.13 26.35
N VAL A 439 -0.43 19.91 27.37
CA VAL A 439 -1.30 20.18 28.52
C VAL A 439 -2.52 21.00 28.13
N LEU A 440 -2.33 22.10 27.40
CA LEU A 440 -3.46 22.96 27.02
C LEU A 440 -4.36 22.30 25.99
N SER A 441 -3.79 21.67 24.96
CA SER A 441 -4.60 21.04 23.90
C SER A 441 -5.43 19.89 24.45
N VAL A 442 -4.86 19.00 25.27
CA VAL A 442 -5.58 17.88 25.89
C VAL A 442 -6.65 18.39 26.84
N THR A 443 -6.32 19.35 27.71
CA THR A 443 -7.27 19.87 28.71
C THR A 443 -8.46 20.55 28.04
N ILE A 444 -8.20 21.45 27.09
CA ILE A 444 -9.28 22.22 26.43
C ILE A 444 -10.12 21.30 25.55
N THR A 445 -9.48 20.41 24.76
CA THR A 445 -10.21 19.42 23.96
C THR A 445 -11.07 18.54 24.86
N GLY A 446 -10.52 18.03 25.96
CA GLY A 446 -11.24 17.15 26.88
C GLY A 446 -12.43 17.82 27.54
N LEU A 447 -12.27 19.04 28.06
CA LEU A 447 -13.38 19.80 28.65
C LEU A 447 -14.48 20.09 27.64
N LEU A 448 -14.11 20.49 26.41
CA LEU A 448 -15.09 20.75 25.36
C LEU A 448 -15.79 19.47 24.89
N MET A 449 -15.06 18.35 24.76
CA MET A 449 -15.68 17.06 24.48
C MET A 449 -16.69 16.70 25.56
N ILE A 450 -16.32 16.76 26.83
CA ILE A 450 -17.21 16.37 27.95
C ILE A 450 -18.45 17.26 28.03
N TYR A 451 -18.28 18.59 28.04
CA TYR A 451 -19.37 19.50 28.36
C TYR A 451 -20.14 20.03 27.15
N VAL A 452 -19.55 20.02 25.96
CA VAL A 452 -20.12 20.69 24.78
C VAL A 452 -20.45 19.69 23.68
N PHE A 453 -19.52 18.81 23.30
CA PHE A 453 -19.66 18.00 22.09
C PHE A 453 -20.21 16.59 22.30
N ASN A 454 -19.85 15.90 23.39
CA ASN A 454 -20.34 14.55 23.68
C ASN A 454 -21.87 14.50 23.81
N PRO A 455 -22.54 15.40 24.56
CA PRO A 455 -23.99 15.31 24.69
C PRO A 455 -24.75 15.37 23.35
N PRO A 456 -24.53 16.36 22.45
CA PRO A 456 -25.20 16.36 21.16
C PRO A 456 -24.72 15.24 20.23
N ALA A 457 -23.44 14.87 20.27
CA ALA A 457 -22.90 13.81 19.41
C ALA A 457 -23.44 12.42 19.79
N SER A 458 -23.57 12.12 21.08
CA SER A 458 -24.22 10.91 21.59
C SER A 458 -25.69 10.86 21.17
N TRP A 459 -26.42 11.97 21.25
CA TRP A 459 -27.80 12.03 20.75
C TRP A 459 -27.89 11.68 19.26
N ILE A 460 -26.99 12.21 18.42
CA ILE A 460 -26.93 11.88 16.99
C ILE A 460 -26.57 10.41 16.79
N ASN A 461 -25.60 9.89 17.56
CA ASN A 461 -25.17 8.50 17.50
C ASN A 461 -26.35 7.55 17.78
N HIS A 462 -27.07 7.76 18.88
CA HIS A 462 -28.26 6.98 19.21
C HIS A 462 -29.39 7.13 18.19
N LEU A 463 -29.61 8.33 17.64
CA LEU A 463 -30.60 8.53 16.58
C LEU A 463 -30.27 7.67 15.36
N LEU A 464 -29.00 7.68 14.94
CA LEU A 464 -28.51 6.89 13.82
C LEU A 464 -28.64 5.39 14.11
N LEU A 465 -28.21 4.93 15.30
CA LEU A 465 -28.27 3.52 15.70
C LEU A 465 -29.71 3.02 15.82
N ASN A 466 -30.61 3.79 16.43
CA ASN A 466 -32.02 3.46 16.51
C ASN A 466 -32.64 3.41 15.10
N GLY A 467 -32.26 4.34 14.22
CA GLY A 467 -32.63 4.30 12.81
C GLY A 467 -32.20 2.99 12.15
N LEU A 468 -30.92 2.62 12.25
CA LEU A 468 -30.38 1.39 11.68
C LEU A 468 -31.02 0.13 12.28
N ASN A 469 -31.21 0.08 13.60
CA ASN A 469 -31.83 -1.05 14.30
C ASN A 469 -33.33 -1.19 13.98
N SER A 470 -33.99 -0.11 13.59
CA SER A 470 -35.40 -0.14 13.16
C SER A 470 -35.60 -0.62 11.72
N LEU A 471 -34.52 -0.74 10.93
CA LEU A 471 -34.61 -1.18 9.55
C LEU A 471 -35.04 -2.66 9.50
N SER A 472 -36.14 -2.91 8.79
CA SER A 472 -36.65 -4.25 8.52
C SER A 472 -37.25 -4.30 7.11
N GLY A 473 -37.54 -5.51 6.62
CA GLY A 473 -38.13 -5.72 5.30
C GLY A 473 -37.33 -5.08 4.17
N THR A 474 -37.97 -4.29 3.31
CA THR A 474 -37.30 -3.66 2.14
C THR A 474 -36.20 -2.68 2.52
N ASN A 475 -36.28 -2.02 3.70
CA ASN A 475 -35.33 -0.98 4.07
C ASN A 475 -33.95 -1.55 4.43
N ILE A 476 -33.90 -2.72 5.09
CA ILE A 476 -32.62 -3.38 5.38
C ILE A 476 -31.98 -3.95 4.10
N MET A 477 -32.79 -4.38 3.14
CA MET A 477 -32.31 -4.78 1.82
C MET A 477 -31.71 -3.59 1.05
N LEU A 478 -32.35 -2.43 1.11
CA LEU A 478 -31.84 -1.22 0.46
C LEU A 478 -30.52 -0.76 1.08
N LEU A 479 -30.38 -0.85 2.41
CA LEU A 479 -29.10 -0.63 3.09
C LEU A 479 -28.02 -1.57 2.54
N GLY A 480 -28.35 -2.86 2.45
CA GLY A 480 -27.45 -3.88 1.90
C GLY A 480 -27.04 -3.60 0.46
N LEU A 481 -27.99 -3.15 -0.36
CA LEU A 481 -27.77 -2.78 -1.75
C LEU A 481 -26.79 -1.61 -1.87
N VAL A 482 -27.02 -0.54 -1.11
CA VAL A 482 -26.19 0.67 -1.18
C VAL A 482 -24.78 0.38 -0.67
N ILE A 483 -24.65 -0.21 0.53
CA ILE A 483 -23.34 -0.50 1.12
C ILE A 483 -22.58 -1.51 0.26
N GLY A 484 -23.22 -2.59 -0.17
CA GLY A 484 -22.60 -3.59 -1.05
C GLY A 484 -22.12 -2.99 -2.36
N ALA A 485 -22.90 -2.12 -3.00
CA ALA A 485 -22.50 -1.44 -4.22
C ALA A 485 -21.30 -0.50 -3.98
N MET A 486 -21.30 0.26 -2.87
CA MET A 486 -20.20 1.18 -2.53
C MET A 486 -18.86 0.47 -2.38
N MET A 487 -18.84 -0.77 -1.88
CA MET A 487 -17.62 -1.57 -1.76
C MET A 487 -16.96 -1.86 -3.12
N ALA A 488 -17.73 -1.88 -4.21
CA ALA A 488 -17.22 -2.22 -5.53
C ALA A 488 -16.93 -1.00 -6.44
N ILE A 489 -17.25 0.22 -5.99
CA ILE A 489 -17.09 1.45 -6.81
C ILE A 489 -15.64 1.65 -7.24
N ASP A 490 -14.70 1.49 -6.31
CA ASP A 490 -13.29 1.81 -6.51
C ASP A 490 -12.32 0.79 -5.88
N MET A 491 -12.83 -0.39 -5.50
CA MET A 491 -12.03 -1.58 -5.16
C MET A 491 -10.90 -1.31 -4.16
N GLY A 492 -11.23 -0.62 -3.06
CA GLY A 492 -10.27 -0.21 -2.02
C GLY A 492 -9.93 1.29 -2.02
N GLY A 493 -10.54 2.05 -2.93
CA GLY A 493 -10.45 3.51 -2.97
C GLY A 493 -11.32 4.24 -1.92
N PRO A 494 -11.48 5.57 -2.08
CA PRO A 494 -12.27 6.44 -1.20
C PRO A 494 -13.68 5.96 -0.83
N PHE A 495 -14.47 5.52 -1.82
CA PHE A 495 -15.87 5.14 -1.62
C PHE A 495 -15.98 3.81 -0.88
N ASN A 496 -15.17 2.83 -1.25
CA ASN A 496 -15.05 1.58 -0.52
C ASN A 496 -14.64 1.84 0.93
N LYS A 497 -13.58 2.63 1.16
CA LYS A 497 -13.15 2.98 2.51
C LYS A 497 -14.23 3.71 3.30
N ALA A 498 -14.95 4.64 2.70
CA ALA A 498 -16.03 5.36 3.38
C ALA A 498 -17.16 4.40 3.83
N ALA A 499 -17.61 3.50 2.94
CA ALA A 499 -18.61 2.49 3.28
C ALA A 499 -18.10 1.54 4.38
N TYR A 500 -16.85 1.10 4.25
CA TYR A 500 -16.23 0.18 5.21
C TYR A 500 -16.05 0.81 6.59
N VAL A 501 -15.69 2.09 6.64
CA VAL A 501 -15.58 2.87 7.89
C VAL A 501 -16.93 3.04 8.56
N PHE A 502 -17.94 3.45 7.81
CA PHE A 502 -19.31 3.52 8.33
C PHE A 502 -19.77 2.17 8.87
N ALA A 503 -19.45 1.09 8.14
CA ALA A 503 -19.82 -0.25 8.52
C ALA A 503 -19.12 -0.74 9.79
N THR A 504 -17.82 -0.46 9.92
CA THR A 504 -17.03 -0.79 11.12
C THR A 504 -17.49 0.03 12.32
N ALA A 505 -17.83 1.31 12.11
CA ALA A 505 -18.38 2.17 13.15
C ALA A 505 -19.73 1.63 13.67
N ALA A 506 -20.63 1.23 12.78
CA ALA A 506 -21.89 0.60 13.19
C ALA A 506 -21.64 -0.70 13.98
N LEU A 507 -20.64 -1.50 13.57
CA LEU A 507 -20.26 -2.72 14.28
C LEU A 507 -19.72 -2.44 15.69
N THR A 508 -18.90 -1.39 15.87
CA THR A 508 -18.39 -1.03 17.21
C THR A 508 -19.50 -0.64 18.18
N GLU A 509 -20.60 -0.11 17.65
CA GLU A 509 -21.81 0.27 18.37
C GLU A 509 -22.86 -0.86 18.46
N GLY A 510 -22.51 -2.07 17.99
CA GLY A 510 -23.34 -3.28 18.14
C GLY A 510 -24.30 -3.58 16.99
N ASN A 511 -24.26 -2.83 15.88
CA ASN A 511 -25.05 -3.13 14.69
C ASN A 511 -24.22 -3.81 13.59
N ALA A 512 -24.49 -5.09 13.34
CA ALA A 512 -23.77 -5.92 12.37
C ALA A 512 -24.24 -5.78 10.91
N ALA A 513 -25.38 -5.12 10.64
CA ALA A 513 -25.97 -5.12 9.29
C ALA A 513 -25.08 -4.38 8.26
N PRO A 514 -24.60 -3.14 8.52
CA PRO A 514 -23.68 -2.47 7.61
C PRO A 514 -22.41 -3.26 7.30
N ILE A 515 -21.77 -3.87 8.31
CA ILE A 515 -20.53 -4.64 8.09
C ILE A 515 -20.78 -5.96 7.37
N THR A 516 -21.93 -6.59 7.58
CA THR A 516 -22.33 -7.77 6.81
C THR A 516 -22.45 -7.44 5.34
N ALA A 517 -23.15 -6.35 5.00
CA ALA A 517 -23.28 -5.90 3.62
C ALA A 517 -21.92 -5.50 3.01
N ALA A 518 -21.06 -4.82 3.77
CA ALA A 518 -19.74 -4.44 3.30
C ALA A 518 -18.86 -5.67 3.03
N MET A 519 -18.83 -6.64 3.95
CA MET A 519 -18.09 -7.88 3.82
C MET A 519 -18.54 -8.69 2.60
N VAL A 520 -19.85 -8.94 2.49
CA VAL A 520 -20.44 -9.67 1.37
C VAL A 520 -20.19 -8.95 0.06
N GLY A 521 -20.40 -7.63 0.02
CA GLY A 521 -20.18 -6.80 -1.16
C GLY A 521 -18.73 -6.81 -1.63
N GLY A 522 -17.75 -6.72 -0.73
CA GLY A 522 -16.34 -6.72 -1.11
C GLY A 522 -15.79 -8.09 -1.55
N MET A 523 -16.45 -9.20 -1.21
CA MET A 523 -16.04 -10.52 -1.73
C MET A 523 -16.45 -10.73 -3.20
N VAL A 524 -17.49 -10.03 -3.68
CA VAL A 524 -18.09 -10.26 -5.00
C VAL A 524 -17.18 -9.91 -6.19
N PRO A 525 -16.47 -8.76 -6.24
CA PRO A 525 -15.83 -8.33 -7.48
C PRO A 525 -14.80 -9.32 -8.05
N PRO A 526 -13.85 -9.85 -7.27
CA PRO A 526 -12.90 -10.85 -7.79
C PRO A 526 -13.59 -12.15 -8.20
N ILE A 527 -14.58 -12.63 -7.42
CA ILE A 527 -15.33 -13.86 -7.73
C ILE A 527 -16.13 -13.69 -9.03
N ALA A 528 -16.78 -12.55 -9.22
CA ALA A 528 -17.54 -12.23 -10.42
C ALA A 528 -16.64 -12.19 -11.67
N ILE A 529 -15.42 -11.64 -11.55
CA ILE A 529 -14.45 -11.63 -12.65
C ILE A 529 -13.99 -13.05 -12.98
N ALA A 530 -13.67 -13.87 -11.98
CA ALA A 530 -13.31 -15.27 -12.16
C ALA A 530 -14.42 -16.06 -12.87
N LEU A 531 -15.68 -15.88 -12.43
CA LEU A 531 -16.85 -16.49 -13.06
C LEU A 531 -17.07 -15.98 -14.49
N ALA A 532 -16.88 -14.69 -14.77
CA ALA A 532 -17.01 -14.14 -16.11
C ALA A 532 -16.00 -14.79 -17.08
N MET A 533 -14.76 -15.04 -16.61
CA MET A 533 -13.73 -15.72 -17.39
C MET A 533 -14.05 -17.18 -17.68
N ILE A 534 -14.74 -17.87 -16.77
CA ILE A 534 -15.20 -19.24 -16.98
C ILE A 534 -16.37 -19.28 -17.96
N ILE A 535 -17.40 -18.48 -17.73
CA ILE A 535 -18.65 -18.49 -18.51
C ILE A 535 -18.42 -17.94 -19.93
N PHE A 536 -17.67 -16.85 -20.06
CA PHE A 536 -17.41 -16.16 -21.33
C PHE A 536 -15.96 -16.34 -21.79
N LYS A 537 -15.42 -17.56 -21.67
CA LYS A 537 -14.01 -17.92 -21.96
C LYS A 537 -13.44 -17.35 -23.27
N ARG A 538 -14.27 -17.15 -24.30
CA ARG A 538 -13.87 -16.60 -25.62
C ARG A 538 -13.70 -15.08 -25.65
N LYS A 539 -14.03 -14.39 -24.56
CA LYS A 539 -13.92 -12.93 -24.41
C LYS A 539 -12.69 -12.50 -23.59
N PHE A 540 -11.83 -13.45 -23.23
CA PHE A 540 -10.65 -13.21 -22.39
C PHE A 540 -9.43 -13.90 -23.02
N THR A 541 -8.26 -13.29 -22.86
CA THR A 541 -6.99 -13.83 -23.35
C THR A 541 -6.53 -15.03 -22.52
N LYS A 542 -5.50 -15.77 -22.96
CA LYS A 542 -4.87 -16.84 -22.14
C LYS A 542 -4.31 -16.28 -20.84
N ALA A 543 -3.48 -15.25 -20.93
CA ALA A 543 -2.92 -14.53 -19.79
C ALA A 543 -3.99 -14.11 -18.76
N GLN A 544 -5.08 -13.48 -19.20
CA GLN A 544 -6.18 -13.08 -18.29
C GLN A 544 -6.78 -14.28 -17.55
N ARG A 545 -6.99 -15.40 -18.27
CA ARG A 545 -7.58 -16.63 -17.68
C ARG A 545 -6.64 -17.30 -16.67
N GLY A 546 -5.33 -17.04 -16.72
CA GLY A 546 -4.40 -17.46 -15.67
C GLY A 546 -4.79 -16.94 -14.27
N SER A 547 -5.49 -15.80 -14.21
CA SER A 547 -5.92 -15.19 -12.95
C SER A 547 -7.24 -15.72 -12.37
N ILE A 548 -7.85 -16.77 -12.95
CA ILE A 548 -9.13 -17.33 -12.46
C ILE A 548 -9.01 -17.79 -11.00
N VAL A 549 -8.04 -18.64 -10.69
CA VAL A 549 -7.85 -19.19 -9.34
C VAL A 549 -7.44 -18.09 -8.35
N PRO A 550 -6.44 -17.23 -8.65
CA PRO A 550 -6.13 -16.10 -7.79
C PRO A 550 -7.34 -15.23 -7.44
N ASN A 551 -8.22 -14.94 -8.40
CA ASN A 551 -9.40 -14.13 -8.17
C ASN A 551 -10.45 -14.81 -7.28
N PHE A 552 -10.63 -16.13 -7.37
CA PHE A 552 -11.49 -16.83 -6.40
C PHE A 552 -10.94 -16.74 -4.98
N VAL A 553 -9.63 -16.97 -4.81
CA VAL A 553 -8.98 -16.92 -3.49
C VAL A 553 -9.07 -15.52 -2.91
N MET A 554 -8.68 -14.50 -3.68
CA MET A 554 -8.76 -13.10 -3.26
C MET A 554 -10.18 -12.70 -2.86
N GLY A 555 -11.18 -13.03 -3.69
CA GLY A 555 -12.57 -12.74 -3.37
C GLY A 555 -13.07 -13.47 -2.11
N ALA A 556 -12.78 -14.76 -1.98
CA ALA A 556 -13.13 -15.53 -0.78
C ALA A 556 -12.45 -15.01 0.49
N SER A 557 -11.27 -14.39 0.37
CA SER A 557 -10.52 -13.76 1.46
C SER A 557 -10.88 -12.29 1.71
N PHE A 558 -11.90 -11.74 1.04
CA PHE A 558 -12.27 -10.32 1.11
C PHE A 558 -11.13 -9.38 0.66
N ILE A 559 -10.44 -9.74 -0.41
CA ILE A 559 -9.41 -8.93 -1.06
C ILE A 559 -9.99 -8.46 -2.40
N THR A 560 -10.54 -7.24 -2.43
CA THR A 560 -11.18 -6.64 -3.62
C THR A 560 -10.19 -6.34 -4.76
N GLU A 561 -8.90 -6.31 -4.45
CA GLU A 561 -7.81 -5.84 -5.30
C GLU A 561 -7.61 -6.70 -6.54
N GLY A 562 -8.00 -7.98 -6.51
CA GLY A 562 -7.97 -8.85 -7.69
C GLY A 562 -8.76 -8.32 -8.88
N ALA A 563 -9.74 -7.45 -8.62
CA ALA A 563 -10.55 -6.82 -9.65
C ALA A 563 -9.93 -5.55 -10.26
N ILE A 564 -8.92 -4.95 -9.61
CA ILE A 564 -8.32 -3.67 -10.03
C ILE A 564 -7.73 -3.74 -11.45
N PRO A 565 -6.94 -4.77 -11.83
CA PRO A 565 -6.36 -4.83 -13.18
C PRO A 565 -7.44 -4.81 -14.28
N PHE A 566 -8.58 -5.45 -14.03
CA PHE A 566 -9.69 -5.49 -14.97
C PHE A 566 -10.45 -4.16 -15.00
N ALA A 567 -10.67 -3.54 -13.85
CA ALA A 567 -11.29 -2.21 -13.77
C ALA A 567 -10.42 -1.12 -14.39
N ALA A 568 -9.10 -1.22 -14.27
CA ALA A 568 -8.17 -0.31 -14.93
C ALA A 568 -8.22 -0.45 -16.45
N ALA A 569 -8.32 -1.69 -16.96
CA ALA A 569 -8.40 -1.97 -18.39
C ALA A 569 -9.77 -1.63 -19.01
N ASP A 570 -10.89 -1.86 -18.30
CA ASP A 570 -12.25 -1.68 -18.82
C ASP A 570 -13.21 -1.08 -17.74
N PRO A 571 -12.97 0.17 -17.30
CA PRO A 571 -13.65 0.74 -16.14
C PRO A 571 -15.15 0.88 -16.34
N LEU A 572 -15.58 1.27 -17.54
CA LEU A 572 -16.99 1.53 -17.85
C LEU A 572 -17.88 0.29 -17.81
N ARG A 573 -17.29 -0.91 -17.93
CA ARG A 573 -18.04 -2.17 -17.91
C ARG A 573 -17.82 -2.91 -16.61
N VAL A 574 -16.59 -2.94 -16.11
CA VAL A 574 -16.26 -3.67 -14.88
C VAL A 574 -16.93 -3.01 -13.68
N ILE A 575 -16.70 -1.72 -13.45
CA ILE A 575 -17.17 -1.05 -12.23
C ILE A 575 -18.70 -1.15 -12.08
N PRO A 576 -19.54 -0.78 -13.07
CA PRO A 576 -20.99 -0.91 -12.92
C PRO A 576 -21.47 -2.35 -12.72
N SER A 577 -20.84 -3.32 -13.40
CA SER A 577 -21.20 -4.74 -13.25
C SER A 577 -20.90 -5.24 -11.84
N MET A 578 -19.74 -4.86 -11.29
CA MET A 578 -19.33 -5.23 -9.94
C MET A 578 -20.20 -4.54 -8.88
N MET A 579 -20.56 -3.26 -9.09
CA MET A 579 -21.48 -2.53 -8.21
C MET A 579 -22.85 -3.22 -8.12
N VAL A 580 -23.43 -3.61 -9.26
CA VAL A 580 -24.71 -4.31 -9.28
C VAL A 580 -24.61 -5.67 -8.59
N GLY A 581 -23.59 -6.47 -8.90
CA GLY A 581 -23.39 -7.77 -8.25
C GLY A 581 -23.21 -7.65 -6.74
N SER A 582 -22.37 -6.71 -6.29
CA SER A 582 -22.03 -6.52 -4.88
C SER A 582 -23.20 -5.94 -4.08
N GLY A 583 -23.96 -5.01 -4.66
CA GLY A 583 -25.19 -4.50 -4.08
C GLY A 583 -26.25 -5.58 -3.95
N VAL A 584 -26.47 -6.39 -4.99
CA VAL A 584 -27.44 -7.49 -4.92
C VAL A 584 -27.05 -8.51 -3.86
N ALA A 585 -25.75 -8.87 -3.76
CA ALA A 585 -25.29 -9.76 -2.70
C ALA A 585 -25.55 -9.18 -1.30
N GLY A 586 -25.21 -7.91 -1.07
CA GLY A 586 -25.46 -7.25 0.22
C GLY A 586 -26.95 -7.20 0.57
N ALA A 587 -27.81 -6.91 -0.41
CA ALA A 587 -29.25 -6.88 -0.24
C ALA A 587 -29.83 -8.25 0.14
N ILE A 588 -29.41 -9.31 -0.56
CA ILE A 588 -29.85 -10.68 -0.30
C ILE A 588 -29.36 -11.17 1.06
N ALA A 589 -28.08 -10.92 1.40
CA ALA A 589 -27.54 -11.33 2.70
C ALA A 589 -28.34 -10.73 3.86
N LEU A 590 -28.60 -9.42 3.83
CA LEU A 590 -29.40 -8.78 4.87
C LEU A 590 -30.88 -9.20 4.84
N ALA A 591 -31.45 -9.46 3.66
CA ALA A 591 -32.81 -9.99 3.56
C ALA A 591 -32.97 -11.35 4.25
N LEU A 592 -31.94 -12.19 4.14
CA LEU A 592 -31.92 -13.54 4.68
C LEU A 592 -31.47 -13.60 6.15
N GLY A 593 -31.23 -12.45 6.78
CA GLY A 593 -30.88 -12.36 8.20
C GLY A 593 -29.41 -12.57 8.53
N SER A 594 -28.51 -12.55 7.53
CA SER A 594 -27.07 -12.67 7.76
C SER A 594 -26.54 -11.57 8.69
N SER A 595 -25.63 -11.94 9.60
CA SER A 595 -25.08 -11.07 10.63
C SER A 595 -23.61 -11.40 10.92
N ILE A 596 -22.70 -10.96 10.06
CA ILE A 596 -21.25 -11.08 10.26
C ILE A 596 -20.79 -10.11 11.36
N ARG A 597 -20.09 -10.62 12.38
CA ARG A 597 -19.65 -9.84 13.57
C ARG A 597 -18.16 -9.53 13.60
N ALA A 598 -17.44 -9.85 12.54
CA ALA A 598 -16.02 -9.55 12.38
C ALA A 598 -15.82 -8.84 11.04
N PRO A 599 -15.04 -7.75 10.98
CA PRO A 599 -14.99 -6.91 9.79
C PRO A 599 -13.91 -7.36 8.78
N HIS A 600 -13.10 -8.38 9.10
CA HIS A 600 -12.10 -8.97 8.21
C HIS A 600 -12.01 -10.48 8.40
N GLY A 601 -11.59 -11.21 7.37
CA GLY A 601 -11.37 -12.66 7.39
C GLY A 601 -12.16 -13.44 6.32
N GLY A 602 -12.89 -12.75 5.46
CA GLY A 602 -13.55 -13.33 4.28
C GLY A 602 -14.54 -14.44 4.63
N ILE A 603 -14.49 -15.54 3.91
CA ILE A 603 -15.41 -16.67 4.09
C ILE A 603 -15.29 -17.31 5.49
N PHE A 604 -14.12 -17.24 6.12
CA PHE A 604 -13.87 -17.87 7.42
C PHE A 604 -14.69 -17.20 8.54
N VAL A 605 -14.88 -15.88 8.48
CA VAL A 605 -15.70 -15.19 9.50
C VAL A 605 -17.18 -15.46 9.37
N ILE A 606 -17.66 -15.83 8.19
CA ILE A 606 -19.08 -16.17 7.98
C ILE A 606 -19.43 -17.36 8.90
N PHE A 607 -18.63 -18.42 8.87
CA PHE A 607 -18.87 -19.60 9.69
C PHE A 607 -18.64 -19.34 11.17
N GLY A 608 -17.63 -18.55 11.52
CA GLY A 608 -17.31 -18.26 12.92
C GLY A 608 -18.32 -17.33 13.60
N THR A 609 -18.91 -16.37 12.87
CA THR A 609 -19.75 -15.32 13.47
C THR A 609 -21.24 -15.52 13.29
N ASP A 610 -21.66 -16.26 12.27
CA ASP A 610 -23.06 -16.51 11.95
C ASP A 610 -23.26 -17.88 11.29
N TRP A 611 -22.93 -18.92 12.05
CA TRP A 611 -23.09 -20.31 11.59
C TRP A 611 -24.51 -20.60 11.05
N SER A 612 -25.54 -20.08 11.73
CA SER A 612 -26.96 -20.25 11.37
C SER A 612 -27.33 -19.74 9.99
N HIS A 613 -26.73 -18.63 9.54
CA HIS A 613 -27.01 -18.05 8.22
C HIS A 613 -25.83 -18.17 7.25
N SER A 614 -24.88 -19.06 7.53
CA SER A 614 -23.68 -19.24 6.71
C SER A 614 -24.02 -19.59 5.26
N LEU A 615 -24.94 -20.54 5.06
CA LEU A 615 -25.41 -20.95 3.73
C LEU A 615 -26.12 -19.81 2.98
N GLN A 616 -26.94 -19.03 3.68
CA GLN A 616 -27.65 -17.87 3.14
C GLN A 616 -26.66 -16.79 2.68
N THR A 617 -25.62 -16.57 3.47
CA THR A 617 -24.55 -15.61 3.17
C THR A 617 -23.74 -16.05 1.95
N LEU A 618 -23.36 -17.33 1.88
CA LEU A 618 -22.66 -17.90 0.72
C LEU A 618 -23.52 -17.83 -0.54
N LEU A 619 -24.82 -18.15 -0.42
CA LEU A 619 -25.76 -18.06 -1.52
C LEU A 619 -25.87 -16.61 -2.02
N ALA A 620 -25.92 -15.63 -1.13
CA ALA A 620 -25.94 -14.22 -1.48
C ALA A 620 -24.68 -13.80 -2.27
N ILE A 621 -23.50 -14.20 -1.81
CA ILE A 621 -22.22 -13.95 -2.50
C ILE A 621 -22.22 -14.60 -3.89
N ILE A 622 -22.65 -15.87 -3.99
CA ILE A 622 -22.70 -16.60 -5.27
C ILE A 622 -23.67 -15.92 -6.23
N ILE A 623 -24.89 -15.58 -5.79
CA ILE A 623 -25.90 -14.93 -6.64
C ILE A 623 -25.38 -13.58 -7.14
N GLY A 624 -24.86 -12.72 -6.26
CA GLY A 624 -24.31 -11.44 -6.67
C GLY A 624 -23.10 -11.57 -7.60
N SER A 625 -22.24 -12.56 -7.36
CA SER A 625 -21.09 -12.83 -8.22
C SER A 625 -21.50 -13.32 -9.60
N VAL A 626 -22.50 -14.20 -9.69
CA VAL A 626 -23.08 -14.65 -10.97
C VAL A 626 -23.72 -13.48 -11.72
N ILE A 627 -24.48 -12.62 -11.04
CA ILE A 627 -25.08 -11.43 -11.66
C ILE A 627 -24.00 -10.49 -12.21
N GLY A 628 -22.99 -10.17 -11.39
CA GLY A 628 -21.86 -9.33 -11.82
C GLY A 628 -21.10 -9.95 -13.00
N ALA A 629 -20.88 -11.27 -12.97
CA ALA A 629 -20.23 -12.01 -14.03
C ALA A 629 -21.02 -12.00 -15.35
N LEU A 630 -22.35 -12.18 -15.28
CA LEU A 630 -23.22 -12.16 -16.45
C LEU A 630 -23.28 -10.77 -17.07
N ILE A 631 -23.45 -9.72 -16.28
CA ILE A 631 -23.47 -8.34 -16.78
C ILE A 631 -22.13 -8.00 -17.45
N TYR A 632 -21.01 -8.24 -16.74
CA TYR A 632 -19.69 -7.94 -17.29
C TYR A 632 -19.40 -8.76 -18.54
N GLY A 633 -19.62 -10.08 -18.48
CA GLY A 633 -19.36 -10.98 -19.58
C GLY A 633 -20.22 -10.71 -20.83
N LEU A 634 -21.46 -10.25 -20.66
CA LEU A 634 -22.31 -9.82 -21.79
C LEU A 634 -21.80 -8.51 -22.40
N LEU A 635 -21.43 -7.52 -21.57
CA LEU A 635 -20.96 -6.20 -22.01
C LEU A 635 -19.54 -6.20 -22.60
N LYS A 636 -18.66 -7.08 -22.12
CA LYS A 636 -17.26 -7.18 -22.56
C LYS A 636 -17.21 -7.54 -24.05
N ARG A 637 -16.33 -6.88 -24.79
CA ARG A 637 -16.08 -7.19 -26.21
C ARG A 637 -15.13 -8.38 -26.33
N LYS A 638 -15.12 -9.03 -27.50
CA LYS A 638 -14.11 -10.05 -27.79
C LYS A 638 -12.74 -9.36 -27.93
N PRO A 639 -11.64 -10.00 -27.50
CA PRO A 639 -10.31 -9.50 -27.74
C PRO A 639 -10.06 -9.30 -29.24
N THR A 640 -9.31 -8.26 -29.61
CA THR A 640 -8.84 -8.07 -30.98
C THR A 640 -7.72 -9.07 -31.31
N ALA A 641 -7.36 -9.21 -32.60
CA ALA A 641 -6.24 -10.06 -33.01
C ALA A 641 -4.93 -9.60 -32.34
N ASP A 642 -4.68 -8.28 -32.35
CA ASP A 642 -3.52 -7.66 -31.71
C ASP A 642 -3.45 -7.92 -30.20
N GLU A 643 -4.60 -7.92 -29.49
CA GLU A 643 -4.66 -8.23 -28.05
C GLU A 643 -4.41 -9.72 -27.77
N ILE A 644 -4.69 -10.60 -28.73
CA ILE A 644 -4.41 -12.03 -28.63
C ILE A 644 -2.92 -12.27 -28.91
N GLU A 645 -2.37 -11.72 -29.99
CA GLU A 645 -0.94 -11.80 -30.33
C GLU A 645 -0.05 -11.24 -29.22
N ALA A 646 -0.36 -10.05 -28.71
CA ALA A 646 0.37 -9.46 -27.60
C ALA A 646 0.28 -10.27 -26.30
N SER A 647 -0.75 -11.13 -26.16
CA SER A 647 -0.86 -12.04 -25.01
C SER A 647 -0.16 -13.38 -25.23
N GLU A 648 0.03 -13.80 -26.49
CA GLU A 648 0.71 -15.05 -26.82
C GLU A 648 2.23 -14.86 -26.87
N SER A 649 2.72 -13.68 -27.27
CA SER A 649 4.14 -13.32 -27.18
C SER A 649 4.67 -13.12 -25.75
N MET A 650 3.80 -13.22 -24.74
CA MET A 650 4.15 -13.20 -23.32
C MET A 650 4.13 -14.59 -22.68
N ASP A 651 3.48 -15.56 -23.34
CA ASP A 651 3.41 -16.99 -22.95
C ASP A 651 4.50 -17.82 -23.65
N GLU A 652 5.11 -17.29 -24.72
CA GLU A 652 6.41 -17.72 -25.30
C GLU A 652 7.56 -16.96 -24.63
#